data_AF-A0A2K8KLT4-F1
#
_entry.id   AF-A0A2K8KLT4-F1
#
_cell.length_a   1.000
_cell.length_b   1.000
_cell.length_c   1.000
_cell.angle_alpha   90.00
_cell.angle_beta   90.00
_cell.angle_gamma   90.00
#
_symmetry.space_group_name_H-M   'P 1'
#
loop_
_entity.id
_entity.type
_entity.pdbx_description
1 polymer ?
#
loop_
_entity_poly.entity_id
_entity_poly.type
_entity_poly.pdbx_seq_one_letter_code
_entity_poly.pdbx_strand_id
1 'polypeptide(L)'
;MNVRLQHLILLLVVLFIMPWYEFTDGFFNFSWLSLGYFVAEESAPLYFQMVGHEKVWLYLVSGPYVLLALANAFTRKLRSDYEANIHLGLAALGLLALMMQGMLINDFGPVFLALNAFLPIDAYQIGMGYGALLLSVIYIYYVASAFAHKGMMKGDLFSTYALFLIVFLVSVFVIFPVLNILSRAFLDSDTGYSITVFSERIFNSNIWGLGCIGIGSGYCGVATATAFLAVMTGLSTTTLGLCFALVITRTDFKWRGRLKALSLLPIITPPFVVGMALIMLLGRSGIVTKFIESTFGIELGGWIYGFWGLWIAQTLAYTPIAFMVLIGVVQGVGPSYEEASTTLNATPLRTFRFVTLPLIRPGLANAFLLGFVESMADLGNALLIGGDFPVLSAQIFYAVAGASSSTGKAAALVVSLLVFTITAFLIQRYWVGRKTYATVTGKGDGGSNQSLPKWVKNVSVSVALFWSVFTVSIYVLILMSGFVETWGSDYSLTFKHYITAFDFNIVNSHLIATGVAWDSLITTLWLALLAMPLTTAMGLATGYLLTRQNFAFKSAFEFSTMLSFAIPGIVIGFSYVVAFNQAPIDLTYTGIIIVVCFMFRNMPVGVRSSIAALKQLDPGLDEASFTLGASNLRSIRTVILPLIKPAVFSALVYSFIRSITSVSAVIFLVSADYNLASAYIIGLVENNQFGVPIAYSTTLIAIMGIAIFGLNQLVGKRTLFKPLTNGAS
;
A
#
# COMPACT_ATOMS: atom_id res chain seq x y z
N MET A 1 21.93 24.47 -21.83
CA MET A 1 20.71 24.71 -22.64
C MET A 1 19.77 25.57 -21.82
N ASN A 2 19.21 26.65 -22.40
CA ASN A 2 18.35 27.58 -21.66
C ASN A 2 17.08 26.85 -21.20
N VAL A 3 16.78 26.84 -19.90
CA VAL A 3 15.60 26.15 -19.32
C VAL A 3 14.32 26.56 -20.06
N ARG A 4 14.20 27.81 -20.49
CA ARG A 4 13.04 28.32 -21.25
C ARG A 4 12.89 27.73 -22.66
N LEU A 5 14.00 27.40 -23.34
CA LEU A 5 13.94 26.73 -24.65
C LEU A 5 13.40 25.30 -24.49
N GLN A 6 13.82 24.60 -23.44
CA GLN A 6 13.27 23.28 -23.10
C GLN A 6 11.77 23.38 -22.81
N HIS A 7 11.33 24.44 -22.13
CA HIS A 7 9.91 24.66 -21.87
C HIS A 7 9.16 24.94 -23.16
N LEU A 8 9.62 25.85 -24.02
CA LEU A 8 9.00 26.09 -25.32
C LEU A 8 8.90 24.81 -26.16
N ILE A 9 9.92 23.96 -26.14
CA ILE A 9 9.90 22.67 -26.84
C ILE A 9 8.87 21.72 -26.22
N LEU A 10 8.89 21.54 -24.90
CA LEU A 10 7.85 20.79 -24.18
C LEU A 10 6.45 21.35 -24.49
N LEU A 11 6.37 22.67 -24.64
CA LEU A 11 5.12 23.35 -24.90
C LEU A 11 4.57 22.97 -26.31
N LEU A 12 5.46 22.92 -27.30
CA LEU A 12 5.14 22.51 -28.66
C LEU A 12 4.82 21.00 -28.74
N VAL A 13 5.50 20.19 -27.93
CA VAL A 13 5.29 18.73 -27.87
C VAL A 13 3.87 18.39 -27.41
N VAL A 14 3.31 19.05 -26.39
CA VAL A 14 1.90 18.82 -25.98
C VAL A 14 0.93 19.27 -27.06
N LEU A 15 1.18 20.45 -27.65
CA LEU A 15 0.24 21.05 -28.60
C LEU A 15 0.15 20.25 -29.89
N PHE A 16 1.28 19.74 -30.37
CA PHE A 16 1.39 19.22 -31.72
C PHE A 16 1.85 17.77 -31.81
N ILE A 17 2.29 17.10 -30.74
CA ILE A 17 2.84 15.73 -30.87
C ILE A 17 2.08 14.73 -30.00
N MET A 18 1.89 15.04 -28.72
CA MET A 18 1.36 14.06 -27.79
C MET A 18 -0.17 13.91 -27.92
N PRO A 19 -0.70 12.68 -27.95
CA PRO A 19 -2.13 12.44 -28.00
C PRO A 19 -2.79 13.03 -26.75
N TRP A 20 -3.85 13.82 -26.97
CA TRP A 20 -4.53 14.51 -25.87
C TRP A 20 -5.43 13.57 -25.08
N TYR A 21 -6.17 12.70 -25.77
CA TYR A 21 -7.02 11.67 -25.18
C TYR A 21 -6.29 10.33 -25.06
N GLU A 22 -6.87 9.44 -24.27
CA GLU A 22 -6.43 8.07 -24.14
C GLU A 22 -6.51 7.35 -25.48
N PHE A 23 -5.51 6.51 -25.73
CA PHE A 23 -5.35 5.80 -27.00
C PHE A 23 -5.56 4.30 -26.77
N THR A 24 -6.60 3.75 -27.38
CA THR A 24 -7.14 2.40 -27.16
C THR A 24 -6.14 1.29 -27.46
N ASP A 25 -5.33 1.42 -28.52
CA ASP A 25 -4.31 0.42 -28.86
C ASP A 25 -3.06 0.47 -27.95
N GLY A 26 -3.02 1.40 -26.99
CA GLY A 26 -1.96 1.56 -26.00
C GLY A 26 -0.83 2.46 -26.47
N PHE A 27 -0.49 3.48 -25.66
CA PHE A 27 0.51 4.50 -26.02
C PHE A 27 1.91 3.97 -26.40
N PHE A 28 2.35 2.85 -25.82
CA PHE A 28 3.69 2.31 -26.05
C PHE A 28 3.83 1.47 -27.32
N ASN A 29 2.73 1.26 -28.06
CA ASN A 29 2.77 0.59 -29.37
C ASN A 29 3.26 1.51 -30.49
N PHE A 30 3.35 2.82 -30.23
CA PHE A 30 3.71 3.88 -31.17
C PHE A 30 2.87 3.94 -32.46
N SER A 31 1.70 3.29 -32.54
CA SER A 31 0.84 3.35 -33.72
C SER A 31 0.21 4.74 -33.92
N TRP A 32 0.05 5.50 -32.83
CA TRP A 32 -0.40 6.89 -32.84
C TRP A 32 0.56 7.85 -33.58
N LEU A 33 1.81 7.45 -33.85
CA LEU A 33 2.77 8.24 -34.65
C LEU A 33 2.55 8.09 -36.17
N SER A 34 1.69 7.17 -36.61
CA SER A 34 1.44 6.98 -38.04
C SER A 34 0.61 8.15 -38.62
N LEU A 35 0.92 8.53 -39.86
CA LEU A 35 0.40 9.72 -40.54
C LEU A 35 -1.15 9.80 -40.58
N GLY A 36 -1.84 8.66 -40.62
CA GLY A 36 -3.31 8.61 -40.61
C GLY A 36 -3.93 8.88 -39.24
N TYR A 37 -3.22 8.57 -38.16
CA TYR A 37 -3.71 8.70 -36.78
C TYR A 37 -3.45 10.09 -36.19
N PHE A 38 -2.48 10.83 -36.71
CA PHE A 38 -2.12 12.15 -36.17
C PHE A 38 -3.24 13.20 -36.26
N VAL A 39 -4.17 13.05 -37.21
CA VAL A 39 -5.34 13.94 -37.40
C VAL A 39 -6.63 13.27 -36.91
N ALA A 40 -6.62 11.96 -36.67
CA ALA A 40 -7.78 11.22 -36.19
C ALA A 40 -8.21 11.68 -34.79
N GLU A 41 -9.51 11.68 -34.52
CA GLU A 41 -10.08 12.19 -33.26
C GLU A 41 -9.53 11.49 -32.01
N GLU A 42 -9.18 10.21 -32.11
CA GLU A 42 -8.72 9.40 -30.98
C GLU A 42 -7.27 9.73 -30.57
N SER A 43 -6.40 10.05 -31.53
CA SER A 43 -4.96 10.24 -31.33
C SER A 43 -4.47 11.65 -31.58
N ALA A 44 -5.36 12.56 -32.00
CA ALA A 44 -5.01 13.93 -32.31
C ALA A 44 -4.41 14.67 -31.09
N PRO A 45 -3.29 15.40 -31.28
CA PRO A 45 -2.74 16.32 -30.30
C PRO A 45 -3.70 17.48 -29.97
N LEU A 46 -3.44 18.16 -28.85
CA LEU A 46 -4.32 19.20 -28.29
C LEU A 46 -4.76 20.26 -29.32
N TYR A 47 -3.87 20.72 -30.20
CA TYR A 47 -4.21 21.69 -31.24
C TYR A 47 -5.26 21.17 -32.22
N PHE A 48 -5.09 19.94 -32.71
CA PHE A 48 -6.01 19.33 -33.67
C PHE A 48 -7.35 18.98 -33.01
N GLN A 49 -7.37 18.65 -31.72
CA GLN A 49 -8.61 18.49 -30.97
C GLN A 49 -9.41 19.81 -30.88
N MET A 50 -8.72 20.93 -30.65
CA MET A 50 -9.36 22.25 -30.53
C MET A 50 -9.86 22.80 -31.86
N VAL A 51 -9.04 22.70 -32.91
CA VAL A 51 -9.29 23.36 -34.20
C VAL A 51 -9.90 22.41 -35.22
N GLY A 52 -9.41 21.16 -35.27
CA GLY A 52 -9.87 20.16 -36.25
C GLY A 52 -11.16 19.47 -35.83
N HIS A 53 -11.31 19.15 -34.53
CA HIS A 53 -12.47 18.44 -33.98
C HIS A 53 -13.41 19.33 -33.17
N GLU A 54 -13.24 20.66 -33.27
CA GLU A 54 -14.12 21.68 -32.67
C GLU A 54 -14.39 21.50 -31.15
N LYS A 55 -13.44 20.91 -30.40
CA LYS A 55 -13.58 20.70 -28.94
C LYS A 55 -13.30 21.99 -28.17
N VAL A 56 -14.25 22.93 -28.22
CA VAL A 56 -14.09 24.31 -27.71
C VAL A 56 -13.75 24.38 -26.22
N TRP A 57 -14.20 23.41 -25.41
CA TRP A 57 -13.89 23.39 -23.98
C TRP A 57 -12.38 23.25 -23.69
N LEU A 58 -11.59 22.71 -24.61
CA LEU A 58 -10.13 22.60 -24.48
C LEU A 58 -9.42 23.95 -24.51
N TYR A 59 -10.04 25.02 -25.03
CA TYR A 59 -9.50 26.38 -24.95
C TYR A 59 -9.39 26.87 -23.50
N LEU A 60 -10.23 26.38 -22.58
CA LEU A 60 -10.13 26.72 -21.16
C LEU A 60 -8.84 26.17 -20.54
N VAL A 61 -8.38 25.01 -21.02
CA VAL A 61 -7.17 24.35 -20.53
C VAL A 61 -5.92 24.78 -21.30
N SER A 62 -6.02 25.09 -22.58
CA SER A 62 -4.88 25.53 -23.40
C SER A 62 -4.64 27.05 -23.36
N GLY A 63 -5.66 27.86 -23.05
CA GLY A 63 -5.53 29.31 -22.95
C GLY A 63 -4.48 29.76 -21.93
N PRO A 64 -4.51 29.29 -20.67
CA PRO A 64 -3.52 29.65 -19.66
C PRO A 64 -2.10 29.21 -20.05
N TYR A 65 -2.01 28.11 -20.76
CA TYR A 65 -0.77 27.58 -21.30
C TYR A 65 -0.16 28.46 -22.40
N VAL A 66 -0.96 28.89 -23.38
CA VAL A 66 -0.52 29.79 -24.44
C VAL A 66 -0.09 31.14 -23.85
N LEU A 67 -0.84 31.66 -22.87
CA LEU A 67 -0.48 32.89 -22.16
C LEU A 67 0.85 32.75 -21.39
N LEU A 68 1.11 31.60 -20.75
CA LEU A 68 2.40 31.30 -20.14
C LEU A 68 3.53 31.24 -21.18
N ALA A 69 3.27 30.66 -22.35
CA ALA A 69 4.24 30.61 -23.45
C ALA A 69 4.61 32.02 -23.93
N LEU A 70 3.60 32.88 -24.15
CA LEU A 70 3.78 34.27 -24.56
C LEU A 70 4.50 35.08 -23.48
N ALA A 71 4.09 34.97 -22.21
CA ALA A 71 4.76 35.66 -21.10
C ALA A 71 6.25 35.32 -20.99
N ASN A 72 6.61 34.06 -21.30
CA ASN A 72 8.01 33.62 -21.35
C ASN A 72 8.76 34.07 -22.62
N ALA A 73 8.07 34.27 -23.74
CA ALA A 73 8.68 34.76 -24.98
C ALA A 73 9.14 36.23 -24.85
N PHE A 74 8.41 37.04 -24.09
CA PHE A 74 8.68 38.48 -23.93
C PHE A 74 9.57 38.86 -22.74
N THR A 75 9.82 37.95 -21.79
CA THR A 75 10.68 38.19 -20.62
C THR A 75 11.91 37.27 -20.64
N ARG A 76 13.03 37.65 -20.00
CA ARG A 76 14.28 36.83 -19.94
C ARG A 76 14.50 36.10 -18.60
N LYS A 77 13.93 36.59 -17.50
CA LYS A 77 13.92 36.01 -16.13
C LYS A 77 12.65 36.51 -15.43
N LEU A 78 12.15 35.74 -14.45
CA LEU A 78 11.23 36.28 -13.42
C LEU A 78 11.98 37.41 -12.73
N ARG A 79 11.71 38.65 -13.13
CA ARG A 79 12.40 39.86 -12.68
C ARG A 79 11.71 40.50 -11.48
N SER A 80 10.44 40.18 -11.27
CA SER A 80 9.62 40.76 -10.21
C SER A 80 8.65 39.73 -9.64
N ASP A 81 8.23 39.94 -8.39
CA ASP A 81 7.16 39.18 -7.74
C ASP A 81 5.84 39.24 -8.53
N TYR A 82 5.64 40.32 -9.30
CA TYR A 82 4.48 40.48 -10.17
C TYR A 82 4.45 39.43 -11.29
N GLU A 83 5.58 39.21 -11.97
CA GLU A 83 5.68 38.14 -12.97
C GLU A 83 5.47 36.76 -12.32
N ALA A 84 6.01 36.53 -11.12
CA ALA A 84 5.80 35.28 -10.38
C ALA A 84 4.32 35.03 -10.06
N ASN A 85 3.58 36.08 -9.71
CA ASN A 85 2.15 36.01 -9.47
C ASN A 85 1.35 35.72 -10.75
N ILE A 86 1.75 36.28 -11.89
CA ILE A 86 1.11 35.97 -13.19
C ILE A 86 1.33 34.50 -13.55
N HIS A 87 2.58 34.03 -13.47
CA HIS A 87 2.90 32.62 -13.75
C HIS A 87 2.13 31.68 -12.82
N LEU A 88 2.05 32.01 -11.53
CA LEU A 88 1.28 31.25 -10.54
C LEU A 88 -0.21 31.24 -10.89
N GLY A 89 -0.80 32.40 -11.19
CA GLY A 89 -2.21 32.54 -11.50
C GLY A 89 -2.62 31.76 -12.75
N LEU A 90 -1.86 31.90 -13.84
CA LEU A 90 -2.11 31.16 -15.08
C LEU A 90 -1.92 29.65 -14.90
N ALA A 91 -0.86 29.22 -14.22
CA ALA A 91 -0.62 27.79 -14.01
C ALA A 91 -1.64 27.15 -13.07
N ALA A 92 -2.03 27.85 -12.00
CA ALA A 92 -3.08 27.39 -11.10
C ALA A 92 -4.44 27.31 -11.82
N LEU A 93 -4.77 28.32 -12.63
CA LEU A 93 -6.01 28.33 -13.42
C LEU A 93 -6.02 27.20 -14.46
N GLY A 94 -4.91 26.97 -15.16
CA GLY A 94 -4.78 25.86 -16.11
C GLY A 94 -4.90 24.48 -15.46
N LEU A 95 -4.30 24.30 -14.28
CA LEU A 95 -4.41 23.05 -13.52
C LEU A 95 -5.82 22.83 -12.98
N LEU A 96 -6.46 23.89 -12.45
CA LEU A 96 -7.88 23.83 -12.03
C LEU A 96 -8.81 23.56 -13.21
N ALA A 97 -8.58 24.20 -14.35
CA ALA A 97 -9.35 23.95 -15.57
C ALA A 97 -9.23 22.49 -16.00
N LEU A 98 -8.01 21.94 -16.02
CA LEU A 98 -7.77 20.53 -16.38
C LEU A 98 -8.49 19.57 -15.42
N MET A 99 -8.44 19.84 -14.11
CA MET A 99 -9.16 19.05 -13.09
C MET A 99 -10.68 19.15 -13.23
N MET A 100 -11.21 20.35 -13.47
CA MET A 100 -12.66 20.56 -13.59
C MET A 100 -13.21 20.06 -14.91
N GLN A 101 -12.45 20.16 -16.00
CA GLN A 101 -12.94 19.87 -17.36
C GLN A 101 -13.58 18.48 -17.44
N GLY A 102 -12.86 17.42 -17.06
CA GLY A 102 -13.45 16.08 -17.14
C GLY A 102 -14.34 15.71 -15.95
N MET A 103 -14.54 16.60 -14.96
CA MET A 103 -15.65 16.48 -14.00
C MET A 103 -16.94 17.15 -14.52
N LEU A 104 -16.82 18.11 -15.42
CA LEU A 104 -17.94 18.86 -16.01
C LEU A 104 -18.46 18.21 -17.28
N ILE A 105 -17.59 17.55 -18.06
CA ILE A 105 -17.92 16.85 -19.29
C ILE A 105 -17.42 15.41 -19.13
N ASN A 106 -18.34 14.45 -19.17
CA ASN A 106 -18.02 13.03 -19.09
C ASN A 106 -18.27 12.33 -20.44
N ASP A 107 -18.15 11.01 -20.47
CA ASP A 107 -18.34 10.19 -21.68
C ASP A 107 -19.81 10.23 -22.19
N PHE A 108 -20.76 10.69 -21.37
CA PHE A 108 -22.17 10.88 -21.70
C PHE A 108 -22.55 12.33 -21.98
N GLY A 109 -21.58 13.24 -21.93
CA GLY A 109 -21.75 14.66 -22.19
C GLY A 109 -21.67 15.57 -20.95
N PRO A 110 -22.27 16.77 -21.00
CA PRO A 110 -22.17 17.73 -19.92
C PRO A 110 -22.95 17.30 -18.68
N VAL A 111 -22.28 17.25 -17.53
CA VAL A 111 -22.87 16.81 -16.25
C VAL A 111 -23.98 17.74 -15.78
N PHE A 112 -23.86 19.04 -16.07
CA PHE A 112 -24.85 20.05 -15.71
C PHE A 112 -25.58 20.55 -16.95
N LEU A 113 -26.91 20.58 -16.87
CA LEU A 113 -27.78 21.02 -17.97
C LEU A 113 -27.50 22.46 -18.42
N ALA A 114 -26.98 23.31 -17.52
CA ALA A 114 -26.57 24.68 -17.83
C ALA A 114 -25.36 24.76 -18.79
N LEU A 115 -24.53 23.71 -18.87
CA LEU A 115 -23.37 23.68 -19.76
C LEU A 115 -23.76 23.47 -21.22
N ASN A 116 -24.95 22.91 -21.49
CA ASN A 116 -25.47 22.73 -22.86
C ASN A 116 -25.67 24.07 -23.59
N ALA A 117 -25.73 25.19 -22.88
CA ALA A 117 -25.79 26.53 -23.48
C ALA A 117 -24.45 27.02 -24.04
N PHE A 118 -23.33 26.42 -23.60
CA PHE A 118 -21.97 26.83 -23.94
C PHE A 118 -21.17 25.76 -24.70
N LEU A 119 -21.70 24.54 -24.76
CA LEU A 119 -21.05 23.39 -25.38
C LEU A 119 -21.85 22.89 -26.60
N PRO A 120 -21.17 22.29 -27.59
CA PRO A 120 -21.84 21.55 -28.65
C PRO A 120 -22.81 20.50 -28.10
N ILE A 121 -23.87 20.18 -28.86
CA ILE A 121 -24.92 19.23 -28.46
C ILE A 121 -24.34 17.83 -28.20
N ASP A 122 -23.32 17.44 -28.99
CA ASP A 122 -22.63 16.15 -28.87
C ASP A 122 -21.30 16.26 -28.11
N ALA A 123 -21.17 17.24 -27.20
CA ALA A 123 -19.93 17.44 -26.45
C ALA A 123 -19.72 16.36 -25.39
N TYR A 124 -19.00 15.29 -25.74
CA TYR A 124 -18.48 14.31 -24.80
C TYR A 124 -16.95 14.37 -24.71
N GLN A 125 -16.42 13.88 -23.59
CA GLN A 125 -14.98 13.84 -23.35
C GLN A 125 -14.57 12.40 -23.03
N ILE A 126 -13.55 11.92 -23.75
CA ILE A 126 -12.85 10.66 -23.48
C ILE A 126 -11.82 10.88 -22.36
N GLY A 127 -11.39 9.79 -21.71
CA GLY A 127 -10.26 9.78 -20.77
C GLY A 127 -9.06 10.59 -21.27
N MET A 128 -8.46 11.38 -20.39
CA MET A 128 -7.29 12.21 -20.70
C MET A 128 -6.03 11.34 -20.86
N GLY A 129 -5.32 11.56 -21.97
CA GLY A 129 -4.11 10.82 -22.33
C GLY A 129 -2.80 11.48 -21.85
N TYR A 130 -1.69 11.05 -22.46
CA TYR A 130 -0.34 11.47 -22.08
C TYR A 130 -0.06 12.95 -22.36
N GLY A 131 -0.75 13.57 -23.33
CA GLY A 131 -0.67 15.01 -23.58
C GLY A 131 -1.17 15.83 -22.39
N ALA A 132 -2.33 15.47 -21.84
CA ALA A 132 -2.89 16.10 -20.65
C ALA A 132 -2.03 15.85 -19.40
N LEU A 133 -1.48 14.63 -19.25
CA LEU A 133 -0.53 14.32 -18.17
C LEU A 133 0.71 15.21 -18.26
N LEU A 134 1.32 15.35 -19.44
CA LEU A 134 2.51 16.17 -19.62
C LEU A 134 2.20 17.66 -19.38
N LEU A 135 1.03 18.13 -19.79
CA LEU A 135 0.56 19.48 -19.50
C LEU A 135 0.41 19.74 -18.00
N SER A 136 -0.16 18.79 -17.25
CA SER A 136 -0.29 18.90 -15.79
C SER A 136 1.07 19.05 -15.10
N VAL A 137 2.08 18.29 -15.56
CA VAL A 137 3.47 18.35 -15.08
C VAL A 137 4.08 19.74 -15.35
N ILE A 138 3.83 20.32 -16.53
CA ILE A 138 4.27 21.68 -16.87
C ILE A 138 3.63 22.72 -15.95
N TYR A 139 2.32 22.63 -15.71
CA TYR A 139 1.64 23.55 -14.80
C TYR A 139 2.17 23.48 -13.37
N ILE A 140 2.39 22.27 -12.85
CA ILE A 140 2.99 22.04 -11.54
C ILE A 140 4.39 22.68 -11.46
N TYR A 141 5.18 22.57 -12.53
CA TYR A 141 6.48 23.23 -12.59
C TYR A 141 6.37 24.75 -12.45
N TYR A 142 5.44 25.41 -13.16
CA TYR A 142 5.28 26.86 -13.06
C TYR A 142 4.80 27.30 -11.69
N VAL A 143 3.86 26.57 -11.08
CA VAL A 143 3.44 26.78 -9.69
C VAL A 143 4.66 26.68 -8.77
N ALA A 144 5.44 25.60 -8.88
CA ALA A 144 6.62 25.39 -8.08
C ALA A 144 7.69 26.47 -8.27
N SER A 145 7.93 26.89 -9.51
CA SER A 145 8.88 27.96 -9.83
C SER A 145 8.46 29.30 -9.23
N ALA A 146 7.17 29.62 -9.20
CA ALA A 146 6.68 30.84 -8.57
C ALA A 146 6.86 30.81 -7.04
N PHE A 147 6.56 29.69 -6.38
CA PHE A 147 6.77 29.54 -4.94
C PHE A 147 8.25 29.52 -4.53
N ALA A 148 9.10 28.87 -5.32
CA ALA A 148 10.54 28.90 -5.11
C ALA A 148 11.08 30.33 -5.26
N HIS A 149 10.61 31.10 -6.24
CA HIS A 149 11.00 32.51 -6.39
C HIS A 149 10.62 33.35 -5.15
N LYS A 150 9.46 33.09 -4.55
CA LYS A 150 9.01 33.72 -3.30
C LYS A 150 9.73 33.24 -2.03
N GLY A 151 10.79 32.44 -2.16
CA GLY A 151 11.63 32.01 -1.03
C GLY A 151 11.18 30.72 -0.33
N MET A 152 10.18 30.00 -0.86
CA MET A 152 9.80 28.70 -0.30
C MET A 152 10.99 27.72 -0.35
N MET A 153 11.24 26.98 0.73
CA MET A 153 12.37 26.03 0.83
C MET A 153 13.73 26.64 0.45
N LYS A 154 14.02 27.85 0.95
CA LYS A 154 15.25 28.61 0.63
C LYS A 154 15.43 28.89 -0.87
N GLY A 155 14.33 28.88 -1.63
CA GLY A 155 14.32 29.10 -3.08
C GLY A 155 14.74 27.90 -3.92
N ASP A 156 14.80 26.70 -3.35
CA ASP A 156 15.13 25.50 -4.13
C ASP A 156 13.95 25.03 -4.99
N LEU A 157 14.15 25.10 -6.29
CA LEU A 157 13.16 24.68 -7.28
C LEU A 157 12.88 23.17 -7.23
N PHE A 158 13.91 22.34 -7.02
CA PHE A 158 13.76 20.89 -7.05
C PHE A 158 12.84 20.38 -5.93
N SER A 159 13.08 20.82 -4.69
CA SER A 159 12.30 20.41 -3.52
C SER A 159 10.89 20.97 -3.58
N THR A 160 10.75 22.23 -4.03
CA THR A 160 9.44 22.85 -4.22
C THR A 160 8.62 22.12 -5.27
N TYR A 161 9.23 21.76 -6.41
CA TYR A 161 8.59 20.97 -7.46
C TYR A 161 8.21 19.57 -6.99
N ALA A 162 9.13 18.86 -6.32
CA ALA A 162 8.84 17.54 -5.74
C ALA A 162 7.64 17.59 -4.78
N LEU A 163 7.55 18.64 -3.95
CA LEU A 163 6.40 18.83 -3.04
C LEU A 163 5.09 18.95 -3.81
N PHE A 164 4.99 19.88 -4.77
CA PHE A 164 3.75 20.09 -5.51
C PHE A 164 3.38 18.89 -6.39
N LEU A 165 4.37 18.19 -6.96
CA LEU A 165 4.13 16.96 -7.71
C LEU A 165 3.54 15.85 -6.81
N ILE A 166 4.11 15.64 -5.62
CA ILE A 166 3.58 14.65 -4.67
C ILE A 166 2.17 15.05 -4.20
N VAL A 167 1.94 16.33 -3.91
CA VAL A 167 0.60 16.82 -3.52
C VAL A 167 -0.42 16.60 -4.63
N PHE A 168 -0.06 16.88 -5.89
CA PHE A 168 -0.92 16.62 -7.04
C PHE A 168 -1.23 15.13 -7.18
N LEU A 169 -0.19 14.29 -7.14
CA LEU A 169 -0.29 12.84 -7.25
C LEU A 169 -1.15 12.22 -6.13
N VAL A 170 -0.96 12.63 -4.88
CA VAL A 170 -1.80 12.19 -3.75
C VAL A 170 -3.23 12.70 -3.89
N SER A 171 -3.42 13.93 -4.39
CA SER A 171 -4.77 14.45 -4.65
C SER A 171 -5.52 13.61 -5.69
N VAL A 172 -4.87 13.28 -6.81
CA VAL A 172 -5.47 12.53 -7.92
C VAL A 172 -5.69 11.06 -7.56
N PHE A 173 -4.74 10.40 -6.90
CA PHE A 173 -4.77 8.94 -6.71
C PHE A 173 -5.09 8.48 -5.30
N VAL A 174 -5.27 9.39 -4.34
CA VAL A 174 -5.70 9.02 -2.97
C VAL A 174 -6.94 9.79 -2.58
N ILE A 175 -6.90 11.12 -2.66
CA ILE A 175 -8.01 11.95 -2.18
C ILE A 175 -9.21 11.84 -3.11
N PHE A 176 -9.02 12.02 -4.42
CA PHE A 176 -10.11 12.00 -5.40
C PHE A 176 -10.89 10.67 -5.42
N PRO A 177 -10.27 9.48 -5.46
CA PRO A 177 -11.02 8.22 -5.46
C PRO A 177 -11.81 8.02 -4.18
N VAL A 178 -11.21 8.34 -3.03
CA VAL A 178 -11.89 8.25 -1.73
C VAL A 178 -13.07 9.21 -1.67
N LEU A 179 -12.91 10.47 -2.11
CA LEU A 179 -14.03 11.41 -2.14
C LEU A 179 -15.13 10.97 -3.11
N ASN A 180 -14.77 10.39 -4.26
CA ASN A 180 -15.74 9.87 -5.24
C ASN A 180 -16.55 8.72 -4.63
N ILE A 181 -15.91 7.74 -3.98
CA ILE A 181 -16.67 6.64 -3.38
C ILE A 181 -17.51 7.11 -2.19
N LEU A 182 -17.01 8.05 -1.39
CA LEU A 182 -17.78 8.62 -0.27
C LEU A 182 -19.01 9.37 -0.77
N SER A 183 -18.95 10.06 -1.91
CA SER A 183 -20.10 10.74 -2.50
C SER A 183 -21.16 9.73 -2.97
N ARG A 184 -20.76 8.54 -3.46
CA ARG A 184 -21.71 7.48 -3.87
C ARG A 184 -22.61 6.98 -2.73
N ALA A 185 -22.20 7.14 -1.47
CA ALA A 185 -23.04 6.79 -0.33
C ALA A 185 -24.33 7.65 -0.24
N PHE A 186 -24.27 8.88 -0.76
CA PHE A 186 -25.36 9.86 -0.75
C PHE A 186 -26.25 9.79 -2.00
N LEU A 187 -25.87 9.02 -3.03
CA LEU A 187 -26.65 8.94 -4.26
C LEU A 187 -27.89 8.05 -4.10
N ASP A 188 -29.02 8.62 -4.47
CA ASP A 188 -30.31 7.97 -4.66
C ASP A 188 -30.55 7.70 -6.16
N SER A 189 -31.34 6.67 -6.50
CA SER A 189 -31.60 6.27 -7.89
C SER A 189 -32.37 7.33 -8.67
N ASP A 190 -33.21 8.11 -8.00
CA ASP A 190 -34.22 8.97 -8.66
C ASP A 190 -34.05 10.46 -8.33
N THR A 191 -33.54 10.81 -7.13
CA THR A 191 -33.52 12.20 -6.63
C THR A 191 -32.14 12.85 -6.56
N GLY A 192 -31.08 12.15 -6.99
CA GLY A 192 -29.70 12.62 -6.93
C GLY A 192 -29.10 12.47 -5.52
N TYR A 193 -28.43 13.49 -5.01
CA TYR A 193 -27.79 13.43 -3.69
C TYR A 193 -28.81 13.65 -2.56
N SER A 194 -29.01 12.63 -1.72
CA SER A 194 -29.92 12.68 -0.57
C SER A 194 -29.23 12.29 0.73
N ILE A 195 -29.40 13.15 1.75
CA ILE A 195 -28.90 12.90 3.11
C ILE A 195 -29.71 11.81 3.84
N THR A 196 -30.99 11.63 3.49
CA THR A 196 -31.86 10.62 4.12
C THR A 196 -31.46 9.21 3.70
N VAL A 197 -31.14 9.03 2.41
CA VAL A 197 -30.64 7.74 1.90
C VAL A 197 -29.30 7.39 2.54
N PHE A 198 -28.42 8.37 2.73
CA PHE A 198 -27.16 8.17 3.44
C PHE A 198 -27.41 7.72 4.90
N SER A 199 -28.30 8.40 5.64
CA SER A 199 -28.56 8.06 7.04
C SER A 199 -29.19 6.67 7.20
N GLU A 200 -30.13 6.30 6.32
CA GLU A 200 -30.74 4.97 6.30
C GLU A 200 -29.74 3.86 6.00
N ARG A 201 -28.79 4.10 5.07
CA ARG A 201 -27.73 3.13 4.73
C ARG A 201 -26.72 2.98 5.86
N ILE A 202 -26.25 4.08 6.44
CA ILE A 202 -25.20 4.05 7.47
C ILE A 202 -25.72 3.55 8.81
N PHE A 203 -26.87 4.02 9.27
CA PHE A 203 -27.43 3.64 10.59
C PHE A 203 -28.29 2.37 10.52
N ASN A 204 -28.14 1.57 9.46
CA ASN A 204 -28.83 0.31 9.32
C ASN A 204 -28.42 -0.67 10.44
N SER A 205 -29.41 -1.34 11.04
CA SER A 205 -29.19 -2.34 12.10
C SER A 205 -28.33 -3.53 11.64
N ASN A 206 -28.28 -3.82 10.35
CA ASN A 206 -27.39 -4.85 9.80
C ASN A 206 -25.89 -4.46 9.88
N ILE A 207 -25.57 -3.16 9.95
CA ILE A 207 -24.18 -2.70 10.07
C ILE A 207 -23.79 -2.63 11.54
N TRP A 208 -24.59 -1.97 12.39
CA TRP A 208 -24.21 -1.64 13.77
C TRP A 208 -24.91 -2.48 14.85
N GLY A 209 -25.79 -3.40 14.46
CA GLY A 209 -26.59 -4.17 15.40
C GLY A 209 -25.76 -4.92 16.45
N LEU A 210 -26.28 -4.96 17.68
CA LEU A 210 -25.70 -5.71 18.81
C LEU A 210 -26.55 -6.95 19.14
N GLY A 211 -27.29 -7.47 18.16
CA GLY A 211 -28.24 -8.58 18.34
C GLY A 211 -27.60 -9.85 18.93
N CYS A 212 -26.29 -10.03 18.73
CA CYS A 212 -25.49 -11.14 19.24
C CYS A 212 -25.12 -11.06 20.73
N ILE A 213 -25.29 -9.92 21.40
CA ILE A 213 -24.98 -9.75 22.83
C ILE A 213 -26.24 -10.00 23.69
N GLY A 214 -27.43 -9.96 23.10
CA GLY A 214 -28.70 -10.25 23.77
C GLY A 214 -29.02 -11.74 23.88
N ILE A 215 -30.05 -12.09 24.63
CA ILE A 215 -30.59 -13.46 24.78
C ILE A 215 -31.28 -13.95 23.47
N GLY A 216 -31.42 -13.09 22.46
CA GLY A 216 -31.95 -13.45 21.15
C GLY A 216 -30.89 -14.05 20.23
N SER A 217 -31.31 -14.96 19.34
CA SER A 217 -30.49 -15.60 18.29
C SER A 217 -30.16 -14.66 17.11
N GLY A 218 -29.87 -13.39 17.39
CA GLY A 218 -29.57 -12.39 16.36
C GLY A 218 -28.10 -12.41 15.95
N TYR A 219 -27.81 -12.07 14.70
CA TYR A 219 -26.43 -11.87 14.23
C TYR A 219 -25.91 -10.50 14.71
N CYS A 220 -24.59 -10.42 14.96
CA CYS A 220 -23.93 -9.12 15.11
C CYS A 220 -24.03 -8.35 13.79
N GLY A 221 -24.16 -7.04 13.86
CA GLY A 221 -23.93 -6.19 12.70
C GLY A 221 -22.52 -6.37 12.15
N VAL A 222 -22.36 -6.16 10.84
CA VAL A 222 -21.07 -6.36 10.15
C VAL A 222 -19.95 -5.53 10.78
N ALA A 223 -20.23 -4.27 11.15
CA ALA A 223 -19.25 -3.38 11.76
C ALA A 223 -18.84 -3.84 13.17
N THR A 224 -19.79 -4.31 13.97
CA THR A 224 -19.53 -4.77 15.35
C THR A 224 -18.74 -6.08 15.35
N ALA A 225 -19.09 -7.03 14.47
CA ALA A 225 -18.33 -8.26 14.25
C ALA A 225 -16.89 -7.97 13.79
N THR A 226 -16.72 -7.06 12.82
CA THR A 226 -15.40 -6.67 12.32
C THR A 226 -14.54 -6.01 13.40
N ALA A 227 -15.13 -5.10 14.18
CA ALA A 227 -14.42 -4.42 15.27
C ALA A 227 -13.99 -5.42 16.36
N PHE A 228 -14.86 -6.36 16.73
CA PHE A 228 -14.53 -7.42 17.70
C PHE A 228 -13.37 -8.29 17.22
N LEU A 229 -13.42 -8.76 15.97
CA LEU A 229 -12.34 -9.52 15.35
C LEU A 229 -11.03 -8.73 15.34
N ALA A 230 -11.07 -7.45 14.94
CA ALA A 230 -9.89 -6.61 14.86
C ALA A 230 -9.24 -6.35 16.24
N VAL A 231 -10.03 -6.20 17.30
CA VAL A 231 -9.51 -6.12 18.67
C VAL A 231 -8.83 -7.44 19.07
N MET A 232 -9.46 -8.58 18.82
CA MET A 232 -8.90 -9.89 19.16
C MET A 232 -7.61 -10.18 18.40
N THR A 233 -7.57 -9.88 17.10
CA THR A 233 -6.37 -10.01 16.27
C THR A 233 -5.27 -9.03 16.70
N GLY A 234 -5.61 -7.78 17.00
CA GLY A 234 -4.64 -6.79 17.49
C GLY A 234 -4.00 -7.23 18.82
N LEU A 235 -4.79 -7.77 19.75
CA LEU A 235 -4.29 -8.27 21.04
C LEU A 235 -3.41 -9.51 20.87
N SER A 236 -3.85 -10.50 20.09
CA SER A 236 -3.13 -11.77 19.89
C SER A 236 -1.79 -11.53 19.19
N THR A 237 -1.78 -10.77 18.10
CA THR A 237 -0.56 -10.45 17.32
C THR A 237 0.44 -9.64 18.15
N THR A 238 -0.02 -8.66 18.94
CA THR A 238 0.85 -7.87 19.83
C THR A 238 1.45 -8.72 20.94
N THR A 239 0.65 -9.61 21.54
CA THR A 239 1.10 -10.48 22.61
C THR A 239 2.14 -11.49 22.11
N LEU A 240 1.88 -12.11 20.97
CA LEU A 240 2.83 -13.03 20.32
C LEU A 240 4.10 -12.30 19.86
N GLY A 241 3.94 -11.16 19.20
CA GLY A 241 5.06 -10.31 18.77
C GLY A 241 5.95 -9.88 19.94
N LEU A 242 5.34 -9.54 21.10
CA LEU A 242 6.07 -9.24 22.33
C LEU A 242 6.82 -10.47 22.86
N CYS A 243 6.19 -11.65 22.87
CA CYS A 243 6.86 -12.89 23.29
C CYS A 243 8.10 -13.17 22.43
N PHE A 244 7.99 -13.09 21.09
CA PHE A 244 9.13 -13.25 20.19
C PHE A 244 10.21 -12.19 20.43
N ALA A 245 9.82 -10.91 20.58
CA ALA A 245 10.75 -9.83 20.86
C ALA A 245 11.51 -10.07 22.17
N LEU A 246 10.83 -10.42 23.26
CA LEU A 246 11.44 -10.71 24.57
C LEU A 246 12.38 -11.92 24.52
N VAL A 247 11.98 -13.01 23.87
CA VAL A 247 12.84 -14.21 23.73
C VAL A 247 14.11 -13.88 22.96
N ILE A 248 14.00 -13.16 21.84
CA ILE A 248 15.15 -12.87 20.98
C ILE A 248 16.11 -11.84 21.59
N THR A 249 15.61 -10.89 22.38
CA THR A 249 16.39 -9.72 22.83
C THR A 249 16.80 -9.78 24.31
N ARG A 250 16.06 -10.50 25.15
CA ARG A 250 16.25 -10.52 26.62
C ARG A 250 16.52 -11.93 27.19
N THR A 251 16.75 -12.93 26.34
CA THR A 251 17.11 -14.30 26.79
C THR A 251 18.27 -14.89 26.01
N ASP A 252 19.00 -15.83 26.63
CA ASP A 252 20.11 -16.57 26.01
C ASP A 252 19.65 -17.74 25.13
N PHE A 253 18.56 -17.56 24.38
CA PHE A 253 18.01 -18.62 23.55
C PHE A 253 18.97 -19.01 22.41
N LYS A 254 19.46 -20.25 22.44
CA LYS A 254 20.50 -20.77 21.50
C LYS A 254 20.13 -20.61 20.03
N TRP A 255 18.85 -20.73 19.66
CA TRP A 255 18.38 -20.70 18.28
C TRP A 255 17.75 -19.36 17.85
N ARG A 256 18.13 -18.24 18.50
CA ARG A 256 17.56 -16.89 18.27
C ARG A 256 17.46 -16.48 16.79
N GLY A 257 18.47 -16.81 15.98
CA GLY A 257 18.49 -16.48 14.55
C GLY A 257 17.43 -17.23 13.75
N ARG A 258 17.24 -18.52 14.04
CA ARG A 258 16.19 -19.35 13.41
C ARG A 258 14.81 -18.90 13.86
N LEU A 259 14.64 -18.62 15.15
CA LEU A 259 13.39 -18.12 15.70
C LEU A 259 12.99 -16.78 15.04
N LYS A 260 13.95 -15.87 14.86
CA LYS A 260 13.74 -14.60 14.15
C LYS A 260 13.33 -14.81 12.69
N ALA A 261 13.96 -15.75 11.99
CA ALA A 261 13.61 -16.06 10.59
C ALA A 261 12.19 -16.65 10.50
N LEU A 262 11.87 -17.62 11.37
CA LEU A 262 10.54 -18.25 11.43
C LEU A 262 9.44 -17.25 11.76
N SER A 263 9.67 -16.32 12.70
CA SER A 263 8.70 -15.29 13.05
C SER A 263 8.45 -14.28 11.94
N LEU A 264 9.32 -14.21 10.93
CA LEU A 264 9.18 -13.33 9.77
C LEU A 264 8.62 -14.05 8.55
N LEU A 265 8.64 -15.39 8.53
CA LEU A 265 8.22 -16.20 7.38
C LEU A 265 6.79 -15.86 6.89
N PRO A 266 5.77 -15.63 7.74
CA PRO A 266 4.44 -15.25 7.27
C PRO A 266 4.35 -13.95 6.48
N ILE A 267 5.35 -13.06 6.54
CA ILE A 267 5.30 -11.82 5.73
C ILE A 267 5.49 -12.08 4.24
N ILE A 268 6.21 -13.14 3.87
CA ILE A 268 6.44 -13.47 2.47
C ILE A 268 5.25 -14.23 1.89
N THR A 269 4.38 -14.79 2.71
CA THR A 269 3.27 -15.63 2.25
C THR A 269 2.00 -14.80 2.11
N PRO A 270 1.26 -14.90 0.99
CA PRO A 270 -0.03 -14.23 0.89
C PRO A 270 -0.94 -14.67 2.06
N PRO A 271 -1.62 -13.75 2.77
CA PRO A 271 -2.30 -14.07 4.02
C PRO A 271 -3.30 -15.24 3.92
N PHE A 272 -4.06 -15.28 2.83
CA PHE A 272 -5.09 -16.28 2.57
C PHE A 272 -4.54 -17.71 2.41
N VAL A 273 -3.27 -17.88 2.05
CA VAL A 273 -2.61 -19.20 1.97
C VAL A 273 -2.53 -19.85 3.35
N VAL A 274 -2.38 -19.04 4.40
CA VAL A 274 -2.46 -19.51 5.79
C VAL A 274 -3.87 -20.00 6.10
N GLY A 275 -4.91 -19.28 5.66
CA GLY A 275 -6.30 -19.71 5.75
C GLY A 275 -6.55 -21.05 5.06
N MET A 276 -6.04 -21.24 3.83
CA MET A 276 -6.12 -22.53 3.14
C MET A 276 -5.45 -23.65 3.93
N ALA A 277 -4.23 -23.43 4.42
CA ALA A 277 -3.52 -24.44 5.20
C ALA A 277 -4.26 -24.81 6.50
N LEU A 278 -4.94 -23.85 7.14
CA LEU A 278 -5.79 -24.12 8.30
C LEU A 278 -7.02 -24.95 7.94
N ILE A 279 -7.68 -24.68 6.81
CA ILE A 279 -8.78 -25.52 6.30
C ILE A 279 -8.30 -26.96 6.06
N MET A 280 -7.10 -27.12 5.51
CA MET A 280 -6.51 -28.42 5.26
C MET A 280 -6.09 -29.16 6.54
N LEU A 281 -5.74 -28.43 7.59
CA LEU A 281 -5.35 -29.02 8.86
C LEU A 281 -6.57 -29.35 9.74
N LEU A 282 -7.50 -28.40 9.86
CA LEU A 282 -8.58 -28.37 10.87
C LEU A 282 -9.99 -28.25 10.26
N GLY A 283 -10.14 -28.17 8.94
CA GLY A 283 -11.44 -28.16 8.27
C GLY A 283 -12.16 -29.51 8.35
N ARG A 284 -13.33 -29.61 7.70
CA ARG A 284 -14.18 -30.82 7.77
C ARG A 284 -13.46 -32.09 7.30
N SER A 285 -12.61 -31.96 6.28
CA SER A 285 -11.76 -33.05 5.76
C SER A 285 -10.29 -32.87 6.14
N GLY A 286 -10.00 -32.12 7.21
CA GLY A 286 -8.65 -31.82 7.63
C GLY A 286 -7.94 -33.01 8.27
N ILE A 287 -6.60 -33.05 8.20
CA ILE A 287 -5.80 -34.16 8.74
C ILE A 287 -6.07 -34.36 10.24
N VAL A 288 -6.06 -33.28 11.03
CA VAL A 288 -6.25 -33.36 12.48
C VAL A 288 -7.70 -33.69 12.81
N THR A 289 -8.65 -33.11 12.07
CA THR A 289 -10.09 -33.41 12.22
C THR A 289 -10.37 -34.90 12.01
N LYS A 290 -9.90 -35.47 10.88
CA LYS A 290 -10.09 -36.88 10.55
C LYS A 290 -9.33 -37.81 11.48
N PHE A 291 -8.16 -37.42 11.94
CA PHE A 291 -7.41 -38.18 12.96
C PHE A 291 -8.16 -38.26 14.29
N ILE A 292 -8.75 -37.15 14.75
CA ILE A 292 -9.52 -37.13 16.00
C ILE A 292 -10.82 -37.90 15.85
N GLU A 293 -11.52 -37.75 14.72
CA GLU A 293 -12.74 -38.50 14.39
C GLU A 293 -12.46 -40.01 14.38
N SER A 294 -11.37 -40.46 13.73
CA SER A 294 -11.04 -41.89 13.64
C SER A 294 -10.50 -42.49 14.95
N THR A 295 -9.78 -41.71 15.75
CA THR A 295 -9.13 -42.21 16.98
C THR A 295 -10.04 -42.12 18.20
N PHE A 296 -10.82 -41.03 18.31
CA PHE A 296 -11.64 -40.74 19.48
C PHE A 296 -13.15 -40.82 19.21
N GLY A 297 -13.59 -40.97 17.95
CA GLY A 297 -15.01 -40.98 17.58
C GLY A 297 -15.69 -39.62 17.74
N ILE A 298 -14.92 -38.53 17.86
CA ILE A 298 -15.44 -37.18 18.09
C ILE A 298 -15.49 -36.42 16.76
N GLU A 299 -16.70 -36.08 16.31
CA GLU A 299 -16.92 -35.22 15.15
C GLU A 299 -16.72 -33.75 15.54
N LEU A 300 -15.54 -33.20 15.23
CA LEU A 300 -15.23 -31.78 15.46
C LEU A 300 -16.05 -30.82 14.58
N GLY A 301 -16.68 -31.32 13.51
CA GLY A 301 -17.48 -30.53 12.59
C GLY A 301 -16.67 -29.42 11.88
N GLY A 302 -17.37 -28.35 11.49
CA GLY A 302 -16.79 -27.20 10.77
C GLY A 302 -16.41 -26.02 11.66
N TRP A 303 -15.99 -26.23 12.91
CA TRP A 303 -15.76 -25.15 13.89
C TRP A 303 -14.71 -24.11 13.45
N ILE A 304 -13.78 -24.50 12.57
CA ILE A 304 -12.74 -23.62 12.06
C ILE A 304 -13.31 -22.57 11.10
N TYR A 305 -14.41 -22.84 10.41
CA TYR A 305 -15.05 -21.85 9.54
C TYR A 305 -15.79 -20.83 10.41
N GLY A 306 -15.68 -19.55 10.07
CA GLY A 306 -16.22 -18.49 10.90
C GLY A 306 -15.15 -17.69 11.64
N PHE A 307 -15.55 -17.16 12.78
CA PHE A 307 -14.71 -16.31 13.62
C PHE A 307 -13.38 -16.97 14.01
N TRP A 308 -13.40 -18.24 14.45
CA TRP A 308 -12.21 -18.89 15.02
C TRP A 308 -11.10 -19.10 14.01
N GLY A 309 -11.40 -19.68 12.84
CA GLY A 309 -10.39 -19.85 11.80
C GLY A 309 -9.91 -18.53 11.23
N LEU A 310 -10.80 -17.55 11.07
CA LEU A 310 -10.42 -16.22 10.60
C LEU A 310 -9.47 -15.53 11.58
N TRP A 311 -9.77 -15.56 12.88
CA TRP A 311 -8.90 -15.00 13.92
C TRP A 311 -7.55 -15.71 14.01
N ILE A 312 -7.50 -17.05 13.92
CA ILE A 312 -6.25 -17.81 13.94
C ILE A 312 -5.41 -17.50 12.68
N ALA A 313 -6.04 -17.47 11.50
CA ALA A 313 -5.39 -17.15 10.24
C ALA A 313 -4.77 -15.76 10.27
N GLN A 314 -5.53 -14.75 10.71
CA GLN A 314 -5.04 -13.38 10.84
C GLN A 314 -3.94 -13.25 11.90
N THR A 315 -4.06 -13.96 13.02
CA THR A 315 -3.03 -13.97 14.06
C THR A 315 -1.71 -14.49 13.50
N LEU A 316 -1.73 -15.59 12.72
CA LEU A 316 -0.55 -16.13 12.03
C LEU A 316 0.02 -15.16 10.99
N ALA A 317 -0.84 -14.61 10.14
CA ALA A 317 -0.42 -13.73 9.05
C ALA A 317 0.20 -12.41 9.56
N TYR A 318 -0.32 -11.84 10.66
CA TYR A 318 0.02 -10.48 11.09
C TYR A 318 0.93 -10.38 12.32
N THR A 319 1.22 -11.49 13.02
CA THR A 319 2.23 -11.52 14.10
C THR A 319 3.62 -10.99 13.66
N PRO A 320 4.13 -11.25 12.43
CA PRO A 320 5.42 -10.70 12.00
C PRO A 320 5.49 -9.17 12.03
N ILE A 321 4.37 -8.50 11.72
CA ILE A 321 4.27 -7.03 11.70
C ILE A 321 4.42 -6.48 13.12
N ALA A 322 3.69 -7.05 14.08
CA ALA A 322 3.81 -6.69 15.49
C ALA A 322 5.22 -6.97 16.03
N PHE A 323 5.80 -8.13 15.69
CA PHE A 323 7.15 -8.51 16.08
C PHE A 323 8.21 -7.50 15.57
N MET A 324 8.12 -7.06 14.31
CA MET A 324 9.09 -6.10 13.75
C MET A 324 9.06 -4.73 14.43
N VAL A 325 7.90 -4.29 14.90
CA VAL A 325 7.80 -3.07 15.71
C VAL A 325 8.37 -3.30 17.10
N LEU A 326 7.99 -4.40 17.74
CA LEU A 326 8.31 -4.66 19.15
C LEU A 326 9.77 -5.03 19.38
N ILE A 327 10.45 -5.68 18.43
CA ILE A 327 11.88 -5.98 18.56
C ILE A 327 12.69 -4.69 18.70
N GLY A 328 12.40 -3.67 17.90
CA GLY A 328 13.09 -2.36 17.97
C GLY A 328 12.75 -1.61 19.25
N VAL A 329 11.48 -1.66 19.69
CA VAL A 329 11.03 -1.04 20.95
C VAL A 329 11.71 -1.67 22.16
N VAL A 330 11.76 -3.01 22.23
CA VAL A 330 12.39 -3.73 23.34
C VAL A 330 13.90 -3.54 23.33
N GLN A 331 14.54 -3.50 22.16
CA GLN A 331 15.97 -3.18 22.03
C GLN A 331 16.30 -1.74 22.42
N GLY A 332 15.37 -0.80 22.21
CA GLY A 332 15.56 0.60 22.55
C GLY A 332 15.62 0.88 24.05
N VAL A 333 15.04 0.01 24.89
CA VAL A 333 15.10 0.18 26.35
C VAL A 333 16.53 -0.06 26.84
N GLY A 334 17.21 1.04 27.18
CA GLY A 334 18.60 1.05 27.64
C GLY A 334 18.81 0.24 28.94
N PRO A 335 19.86 -0.61 29.01
CA PRO A 335 20.24 -1.34 30.23
C PRO A 335 20.31 -0.47 31.48
N SER A 336 20.82 0.76 31.35
CA SER A 336 21.00 1.73 32.44
C SER A 336 19.74 1.96 33.30
N TYR A 337 18.55 1.96 32.72
CA TYR A 337 17.29 2.10 33.47
C TYR A 337 16.98 0.85 34.32
N GLU A 338 17.30 -0.34 33.81
CA GLU A 338 17.09 -1.61 34.52
C GLU A 338 18.14 -1.79 35.63
N GLU A 339 19.40 -1.39 35.38
CA GLU A 339 20.48 -1.37 36.38
C GLU A 339 20.22 -0.37 37.51
N ALA A 340 19.70 0.82 37.20
CA ALA A 340 19.29 1.80 38.20
C ALA A 340 18.19 1.24 39.12
N SER A 341 17.20 0.54 38.55
CA SER A 341 16.16 -0.11 39.35
C SER A 341 16.72 -1.21 40.25
N THR A 342 17.72 -1.95 39.75
CA THR A 342 18.41 -3.01 40.52
C THR A 342 19.21 -2.41 41.67
N THR A 343 19.84 -1.25 41.47
CA THR A 343 20.53 -0.48 42.53
C THR A 343 19.56 -0.02 43.62
N LEU A 344 18.29 0.22 43.28
CA LEU A 344 17.21 0.50 44.22
C LEU A 344 16.58 -0.79 44.82
N ASN A 345 17.27 -1.93 44.74
CA ASN A 345 16.79 -3.24 45.22
C ASN A 345 15.47 -3.71 44.57
N ALA A 346 15.19 -3.30 43.32
CA ALA A 346 14.06 -3.84 42.58
C ALA A 346 14.33 -5.28 42.11
N THR A 347 13.41 -6.20 42.44
CA THR A 347 13.40 -7.55 41.86
C THR A 347 13.12 -7.49 40.34
N PRO A 348 13.54 -8.49 39.53
CA PRO A 348 13.29 -8.49 38.08
C PRO A 348 11.82 -8.28 37.69
N LEU A 349 10.86 -8.78 38.49
CA LEU A 349 9.43 -8.58 38.24
C LEU A 349 9.01 -7.12 38.44
N ARG A 350 9.56 -6.47 39.47
CA ARG A 350 9.34 -5.03 39.71
C ARG A 350 9.98 -4.21 38.60
N THR A 351 11.21 -4.52 38.19
CA THR A 351 11.86 -3.86 37.06
C THR A 351 11.03 -4.00 35.79
N PHE A 352 10.61 -5.23 35.45
CA PHE A 352 9.81 -5.46 34.27
C PHE A 352 8.46 -4.72 34.32
N ARG A 353 7.75 -4.74 35.46
CA ARG A 353 6.40 -4.14 35.59
C ARG A 353 6.42 -2.61 35.65
N PHE A 354 7.42 -2.02 36.29
CA PHE A 354 7.47 -0.59 36.59
C PHE A 354 8.48 0.21 35.75
N VAL A 355 9.46 -0.45 35.13
CA VAL A 355 10.47 0.19 34.28
C VAL A 355 10.29 -0.25 32.83
N THR A 356 10.52 -1.53 32.53
CA THR A 356 10.53 -2.03 31.14
C THR A 356 9.15 -1.90 30.49
N LEU A 357 8.08 -2.42 31.13
CA LEU A 357 6.74 -2.44 30.57
C LEU A 357 6.19 -1.03 30.28
N PRO A 358 6.26 -0.04 31.21
CA PRO A 358 5.84 1.32 30.93
C PRO A 358 6.61 2.00 29.80
N LEU A 359 7.91 1.73 29.66
CA LEU A 359 8.74 2.25 28.57
C LEU A 359 8.34 1.66 27.21
N ILE A 360 7.95 0.38 27.15
CA ILE A 360 7.51 -0.26 25.90
C ILE A 360 6.02 -0.08 25.58
N ARG A 361 5.18 0.41 26.53
CA ARG A 361 3.72 0.61 26.34
C ARG A 361 3.35 1.38 25.06
N PRO A 362 4.00 2.50 24.69
CA PRO A 362 3.69 3.19 23.43
C PRO A 362 3.96 2.32 22.20
N GLY A 363 5.00 1.48 22.25
CA GLY A 363 5.30 0.52 21.20
C GLY A 363 4.28 -0.62 21.13
N LEU A 364 3.77 -1.08 22.29
CA LEU A 364 2.67 -2.06 22.35
C LEU A 364 1.38 -1.50 21.75
N ALA A 365 1.01 -0.26 22.09
CA ALA A 365 -0.14 0.42 21.49
C ALA A 365 0.03 0.56 19.97
N ASN A 366 1.23 0.92 19.51
CA ASN A 366 1.54 1.01 18.09
C ASN A 366 1.40 -0.36 17.38
N ALA A 367 1.94 -1.43 17.95
CA ALA A 367 1.82 -2.78 17.39
C ALA A 367 0.36 -3.27 17.36
N PHE A 368 -0.40 -3.00 18.43
CA PHE A 368 -1.83 -3.32 18.51
C PHE A 368 -2.63 -2.64 17.40
N LEU A 369 -2.41 -1.32 17.22
CA LEU A 369 -3.12 -0.55 16.20
C LEU A 369 -2.78 -1.03 14.78
N LEU A 370 -1.55 -1.46 14.52
CA LEU A 370 -1.17 -2.07 13.24
C LEU A 370 -1.90 -3.40 13.00
N GLY A 371 -1.93 -4.30 14.00
CA GLY A 371 -2.65 -5.56 13.90
C GLY A 371 -4.16 -5.37 13.73
N PHE A 372 -4.73 -4.37 14.42
CA PHE A 372 -6.13 -3.98 14.29
C PHE A 372 -6.48 -3.51 12.88
N VAL A 373 -5.67 -2.61 12.30
CA VAL A 373 -5.90 -2.08 10.94
C VAL A 373 -5.72 -3.17 9.88
N GLU A 374 -4.72 -4.04 10.00
CA GLU A 374 -4.51 -5.14 9.04
C GLU A 374 -5.67 -6.15 9.11
N SER A 375 -6.19 -6.46 10.30
CA SER A 375 -7.38 -7.33 10.46
C SER A 375 -8.62 -6.78 9.76
N MET A 376 -8.88 -5.47 9.88
CA MET A 376 -10.01 -4.81 9.22
C MET A 376 -9.88 -4.78 7.69
N ALA A 377 -8.64 -4.79 7.17
CA ALA A 377 -8.34 -4.72 5.75
C ALA A 377 -8.22 -6.08 5.06
N ASP A 378 -8.31 -7.19 5.81
CA ASP A 378 -8.09 -8.53 5.31
C ASP A 378 -9.33 -9.06 4.60
N LEU A 379 -9.27 -9.10 3.27
CA LEU A 379 -10.28 -9.74 2.43
C LEU A 379 -9.95 -11.21 2.20
N GLY A 380 -8.67 -11.53 2.03
CA GLY A 380 -8.24 -12.85 1.56
C GLY A 380 -8.63 -13.97 2.53
N ASN A 381 -8.28 -13.84 3.82
CA ASN A 381 -8.72 -14.85 4.79
C ASN A 381 -10.23 -14.80 5.01
N ALA A 382 -10.85 -13.63 4.92
CA ALA A 382 -12.28 -13.48 5.12
C ALA A 382 -13.10 -14.28 4.10
N LEU A 383 -12.75 -14.22 2.81
CA LEU A 383 -13.42 -14.99 1.76
C LEU A 383 -13.19 -16.49 1.90
N LEU A 384 -12.00 -16.91 2.37
CA LEU A 384 -11.65 -18.34 2.40
C LEU A 384 -12.14 -19.07 3.64
N ILE A 385 -11.87 -18.56 4.84
CA ILE A 385 -12.14 -19.26 6.11
C ILE A 385 -13.21 -18.55 6.95
N GLY A 386 -13.63 -17.34 6.55
CA GLY A 386 -14.61 -16.54 7.29
C GLY A 386 -16.01 -17.14 7.37
N GLY A 387 -16.39 -18.05 6.46
CA GLY A 387 -17.71 -18.69 6.47
C GLY A 387 -18.84 -17.66 6.55
N ASP A 388 -19.80 -17.89 7.46
CA ASP A 388 -20.93 -16.97 7.68
C ASP A 388 -20.60 -15.77 8.59
N PHE A 389 -19.34 -15.62 9.04
CA PHE A 389 -18.96 -14.54 9.95
C PHE A 389 -18.90 -13.19 9.20
N PRO A 390 -19.76 -12.22 9.54
CA PRO A 390 -19.96 -11.04 8.72
C PRO A 390 -18.86 -9.99 8.96
N VAL A 391 -17.85 -9.92 8.08
CA VAL A 391 -16.80 -8.89 8.13
C VAL A 391 -16.94 -7.86 7.02
N LEU A 392 -16.57 -6.60 7.32
CA LEU A 392 -16.72 -5.47 6.42
C LEU A 392 -16.01 -5.69 5.08
N SER A 393 -14.79 -6.26 5.10
CA SER A 393 -14.04 -6.56 3.88
C SER A 393 -14.81 -7.49 2.93
N ALA A 394 -15.26 -8.65 3.41
CA ALA A 394 -16.04 -9.59 2.61
C ALA A 394 -17.39 -9.01 2.16
N GLN A 395 -18.08 -8.27 3.04
CA GLN A 395 -19.37 -7.68 2.70
C GLN A 395 -19.27 -6.54 1.67
N ILE A 396 -18.17 -5.77 1.67
CA ILE A 396 -17.87 -4.82 0.58
C ILE A 396 -17.69 -5.59 -0.73
N PHE A 397 -16.93 -6.69 -0.71
CA PHE A 397 -16.74 -7.54 -1.88
C PHE A 397 -18.08 -8.07 -2.42
N TYR A 398 -18.92 -8.68 -1.58
CA TYR A 398 -20.23 -9.19 -2.01
C TYR A 398 -21.21 -8.10 -2.42
N ALA A 399 -21.16 -6.89 -1.84
CA ALA A 399 -22.01 -5.78 -2.25
C ALA A 399 -21.68 -5.25 -3.65
N VAL A 400 -20.46 -5.49 -4.15
CA VAL A 400 -20.00 -5.09 -5.48
C VAL A 400 -20.10 -6.24 -6.47
N ALA A 401 -19.61 -7.43 -6.11
CA ALA A 401 -19.53 -8.60 -6.99
C ALA A 401 -20.78 -9.50 -6.95
N GLY A 402 -21.70 -9.31 -6.01
CA GLY A 402 -22.89 -10.15 -5.83
C GLY A 402 -24.03 -9.84 -6.82
N ALA A 403 -25.02 -10.74 -6.86
CA ALA A 403 -26.16 -10.70 -7.80
C ALA A 403 -27.07 -9.46 -7.68
N SER A 404 -27.06 -8.78 -6.53
CA SER A 404 -27.77 -7.51 -6.29
C SER A 404 -26.77 -6.39 -6.00
N SER A 405 -25.79 -6.23 -6.91
CA SER A 405 -24.73 -5.24 -6.75
C SER A 405 -25.33 -3.85 -6.53
N SER A 406 -24.87 -3.17 -5.47
CA SER A 406 -25.36 -1.85 -5.09
C SER A 406 -24.18 -0.99 -4.66
N THR A 407 -23.76 -0.10 -5.56
CA THR A 407 -22.66 0.85 -5.32
C THR A 407 -22.93 1.70 -4.08
N GLY A 408 -24.19 2.10 -3.84
CA GLY A 408 -24.58 2.87 -2.66
C GLY A 408 -24.42 2.10 -1.34
N LYS A 409 -24.82 0.81 -1.32
CA LYS A 409 -24.62 -0.07 -0.15
C LYS A 409 -23.13 -0.33 0.10
N ALA A 410 -22.37 -0.63 -0.95
CA ALA A 410 -20.92 -0.83 -0.86
C ALA A 410 -20.21 0.44 -0.34
N ALA A 411 -20.60 1.62 -0.82
CA ALA A 411 -20.08 2.90 -0.35
C ALA A 411 -20.36 3.13 1.16
N ALA A 412 -21.55 2.78 1.65
CA ALA A 412 -21.87 2.89 3.08
C ALA A 412 -21.01 1.96 3.97
N LEU A 413 -20.72 0.74 3.50
CA LEU A 413 -19.79 -0.18 4.18
C LEU A 413 -18.34 0.36 4.15
N VAL A 414 -17.92 0.96 3.03
CA VAL A 414 -16.62 1.64 2.90
C VAL A 414 -16.50 2.80 3.89
N VAL A 415 -17.52 3.66 4.00
CA VAL A 415 -17.56 4.76 4.97
C VAL A 415 -17.38 4.20 6.39
N SER A 416 -18.12 3.15 6.73
CA SER A 416 -18.06 2.52 8.05
C SER A 416 -16.66 1.99 8.36
N LEU A 417 -16.03 1.34 7.39
CA LEU A 417 -14.66 0.83 7.50
C LEU A 417 -13.63 1.97 7.65
N LEU A 418 -13.75 3.03 6.85
CA LEU A 418 -12.89 4.22 6.92
C LEU A 418 -13.00 4.93 8.28
N VAL A 419 -14.20 5.02 8.85
CA VAL A 419 -14.39 5.61 10.18
C VAL A 419 -13.56 4.85 11.22
N PHE A 420 -13.56 3.52 11.21
CA PHE A 420 -12.73 2.76 12.14
C PHE A 420 -11.23 2.96 11.90
N THR A 421 -10.78 2.89 10.65
CA THR A 421 -9.33 2.94 10.37
C THR A 421 -8.74 4.34 10.53
N ILE A 422 -9.47 5.39 10.15
CA ILE A 422 -9.08 6.78 10.41
C ILE A 422 -9.09 7.05 11.91
N THR A 423 -10.10 6.58 12.65
CA THR A 423 -10.15 6.74 14.11
C THR A 423 -8.96 6.04 14.78
N ALA A 424 -8.67 4.79 14.41
CA ALA A 424 -7.49 4.06 14.89
C ALA A 424 -6.19 4.79 14.57
N PHE A 425 -6.05 5.35 13.35
CA PHE A 425 -4.89 6.13 12.94
C PHE A 425 -4.75 7.46 13.73
N LEU A 426 -5.86 8.17 13.98
CA LEU A 426 -5.86 9.39 14.79
C LEU A 426 -5.51 9.09 16.25
N ILE A 427 -6.03 7.99 16.82
CA ILE A 427 -5.67 7.50 18.15
C ILE A 427 -4.18 7.16 18.20
N GLN A 428 -3.67 6.44 17.19
CA GLN A 428 -2.24 6.14 17.05
C GLN A 428 -1.40 7.42 17.09
N ARG A 429 -1.76 8.41 16.27
CA ARG A 429 -1.04 9.68 16.16
C ARG A 429 -1.08 10.46 17.47
N TYR A 430 -2.25 10.58 18.10
CA TYR A 430 -2.43 11.36 19.32
C TYR A 430 -1.72 10.71 20.53
N TRP A 431 -1.85 9.39 20.68
CA TRP A 431 -1.37 8.67 21.86
C TRP A 431 0.14 8.38 21.80
N VAL A 432 0.68 8.08 20.61
CA VAL A 432 2.10 7.77 20.40
C VAL A 432 2.93 9.04 20.18
N GLY A 433 2.38 10.07 19.52
CA GLY A 433 3.11 11.27 19.10
C GLY A 433 3.60 12.19 20.22
N ARG A 434 3.20 11.99 21.48
CA ARG A 434 3.57 12.86 22.62
C ARG A 434 4.61 12.29 23.58
N LYS A 435 5.04 11.03 23.41
CA LYS A 435 5.91 10.35 24.38
C LYS A 435 7.10 9.68 23.69
N THR A 436 8.04 10.50 23.22
CA THR A 436 9.37 10.03 22.84
C THR A 436 10.14 9.73 24.14
N TYR A 437 10.06 8.50 24.62
CA TYR A 437 11.01 8.01 25.63
C TYR A 437 12.35 7.79 24.92
N ALA A 438 13.08 8.89 24.66
CA ALA A 438 14.43 8.86 24.13
C ALA A 438 15.32 8.12 25.13
N THR A 439 15.49 6.82 24.89
CA THR A 439 16.22 5.88 25.75
C THR A 439 17.64 5.65 25.23
N VAL A 440 17.87 5.89 23.93
CA VAL A 440 19.20 5.96 23.32
C VAL A 440 19.72 7.38 23.45
N THR A 441 20.34 7.69 24.58
CA THR A 441 21.19 8.88 24.68
C THR A 441 22.47 8.60 23.91
N GLY A 442 23.07 9.57 23.21
CA GLY A 442 24.33 9.38 22.47
C GLY A 442 25.55 8.99 23.33
N LYS A 443 25.34 8.69 24.62
CA LYS A 443 26.32 8.12 25.54
C LYS A 443 26.20 6.60 25.46
N GLY A 444 27.31 5.89 25.30
CA GLY A 444 27.32 4.43 25.22
C GLY A 444 26.66 3.82 26.46
N ASP A 445 25.55 3.09 26.26
CA ASP A 445 24.93 2.28 27.30
C ASP A 445 25.62 0.91 27.30
N GLY A 446 26.74 0.82 28.03
CA GLY A 446 27.58 -0.37 28.13
C GLY A 446 27.07 -1.42 29.12
N GLY A 447 25.89 -1.22 29.69
CA GLY A 447 25.28 -2.12 30.67
C GLY A 447 24.77 -3.42 30.05
N SER A 448 24.51 -4.40 30.91
CA SER A 448 23.88 -5.66 30.51
C SER A 448 22.39 -5.62 30.86
N ASN A 449 21.53 -5.98 29.90
CA ASN A 449 20.09 -6.06 30.15
C ASN A 449 19.80 -7.00 31.32
N GLN A 450 18.89 -6.62 32.22
CA GLN A 450 18.53 -7.47 33.35
C GLN A 450 17.81 -8.73 32.85
N SER A 451 18.10 -9.88 33.46
CA SER A 451 17.43 -11.13 33.13
C SER A 451 15.91 -11.02 33.36
N LEU A 452 15.11 -11.51 32.42
CA LEU A 452 13.65 -11.53 32.58
C LEU A 452 13.20 -12.31 33.83
N PRO A 453 12.07 -11.92 34.46
CA PRO A 453 11.45 -12.72 35.51
C PRO A 453 11.22 -14.16 35.03
N LYS A 454 11.52 -15.17 35.86
CA LYS A 454 11.45 -16.59 35.49
C LYS A 454 10.11 -16.98 34.84
N TRP A 455 8.99 -16.52 35.41
CA TRP A 455 7.66 -16.80 34.85
C TRP A 455 7.45 -16.16 33.47
N VAL A 456 7.80 -14.88 33.31
CA VAL A 456 7.70 -14.16 32.02
C VAL A 456 8.57 -14.85 30.96
N LYS A 457 9.82 -15.20 31.32
CA LYS A 457 10.73 -15.94 30.46
C LYS A 457 10.11 -17.26 30.00
N ASN A 458 9.64 -18.09 30.93
CA ASN A 458 9.11 -19.41 30.63
C ASN A 458 7.85 -19.32 29.77
N VAL A 459 6.90 -18.44 30.11
CA VAL A 459 5.69 -18.23 29.32
C VAL A 459 6.03 -17.73 27.91
N SER A 460 6.88 -16.72 27.77
CA SER A 460 7.26 -16.20 26.45
C SER A 460 7.98 -17.25 25.60
N VAL A 461 8.86 -18.07 26.19
CA VAL A 461 9.54 -19.17 25.47
C VAL A 461 8.54 -20.25 25.06
N SER A 462 7.66 -20.70 25.97
CA SER A 462 6.66 -21.74 25.66
C SER A 462 5.70 -21.29 24.57
N VAL A 463 5.18 -20.06 24.66
CA VAL A 463 4.28 -19.48 23.65
C VAL A 463 4.99 -19.32 22.31
N ALA A 464 6.20 -18.76 22.30
CA ALA A 464 6.97 -18.58 21.06
C ALA A 464 7.32 -19.93 20.41
N LEU A 465 7.66 -20.96 21.20
CA LEU A 465 8.00 -22.28 20.70
C LEU A 465 6.76 -23.02 20.17
N PHE A 466 5.66 -23.03 20.92
CA PHE A 466 4.38 -23.58 20.45
C PHE A 466 3.95 -22.94 19.13
N TRP A 467 3.99 -21.60 19.06
CA TRP A 467 3.64 -20.87 17.85
C TRP A 467 4.57 -21.15 16.68
N SER A 468 5.87 -21.28 16.94
CA SER A 468 6.87 -21.61 15.91
C SER A 468 6.65 -23.01 15.36
N VAL A 469 6.37 -24.00 16.23
CA VAL A 469 6.03 -25.36 15.81
C VAL A 469 4.76 -25.34 14.97
N PHE A 470 3.71 -24.67 15.44
CA PHE A 470 2.46 -24.55 14.69
C PHE A 470 2.65 -23.89 13.32
N THR A 471 3.44 -22.82 13.26
CA THR A 471 3.80 -22.15 11.99
C THR A 471 4.54 -23.12 11.08
N VAL A 472 5.59 -23.80 11.56
CA VAL A 472 6.33 -24.80 10.77
C VAL A 472 5.41 -25.90 10.25
N SER A 473 4.48 -26.41 11.07
CA SER A 473 3.49 -27.40 10.64
C SER A 473 2.64 -26.88 9.48
N ILE A 474 2.14 -25.64 9.55
CA ILE A 474 1.37 -25.02 8.45
C ILE A 474 2.20 -24.94 7.16
N TYR A 475 3.46 -24.53 7.23
CA TYR A 475 4.31 -24.45 6.03
C TYR A 475 4.67 -25.83 5.47
N VAL A 476 4.92 -26.82 6.32
CA VAL A 476 5.13 -28.20 5.88
C VAL A 476 3.89 -28.73 5.17
N LEU A 477 2.69 -28.42 5.67
CA LEU A 477 1.42 -28.82 5.04
C LEU A 477 1.23 -28.14 3.68
N ILE A 478 1.52 -26.84 3.57
CA ILE A 478 1.46 -26.12 2.28
C ILE A 478 2.38 -26.79 1.25
N LEU A 479 3.62 -27.12 1.66
CA LEU A 479 4.58 -27.76 0.78
C LEU A 479 4.13 -29.18 0.39
N MET A 480 3.68 -29.98 1.35
CA MET A 480 3.29 -31.38 1.11
C MET A 480 2.00 -31.50 0.30
N SER A 481 1.03 -30.63 0.52
CA SER A 481 -0.29 -30.74 -0.10
C SER A 481 -0.29 -30.47 -1.60
N GLY A 482 0.69 -29.71 -2.12
CA GLY A 482 0.88 -29.57 -3.56
C GLY A 482 1.25 -30.87 -4.27
N PHE A 483 1.74 -31.88 -3.53
CA PHE A 483 2.15 -33.19 -4.06
C PHE A 483 1.13 -34.30 -3.81
N VAL A 484 -0.09 -33.97 -3.38
CA VAL A 484 -1.14 -34.94 -3.03
C VAL A 484 -2.31 -34.85 -4.03
N GLU A 485 -2.84 -35.99 -4.49
CA GLU A 485 -3.92 -36.03 -5.49
C GLU A 485 -5.18 -35.30 -5.00
N THR A 486 -5.77 -35.76 -3.89
CA THR A 486 -6.94 -35.08 -3.29
C THR A 486 -6.83 -35.05 -1.77
N TRP A 487 -6.62 -33.85 -1.24
CA TRP A 487 -6.50 -33.68 0.20
C TRP A 487 -7.73 -34.18 0.96
N GLY A 488 -7.51 -34.94 2.03
CA GLY A 488 -8.59 -35.51 2.85
C GLY A 488 -9.23 -36.78 2.28
N SER A 489 -8.87 -37.21 1.08
CA SER A 489 -9.40 -38.43 0.43
C SER A 489 -8.29 -39.36 -0.06
N ASP A 490 -7.47 -38.90 -1.01
CA ASP A 490 -6.36 -39.66 -1.58
C ASP A 490 -5.03 -38.93 -1.39
N TYR A 491 -4.17 -39.49 -0.53
CA TYR A 491 -2.84 -39.00 -0.21
C TYR A 491 -1.73 -39.55 -1.15
N SER A 492 -2.11 -40.14 -2.28
CA SER A 492 -1.16 -40.59 -3.31
C SER A 492 -0.32 -39.41 -3.84
N LEU A 493 0.98 -39.69 -4.06
CA LEU A 493 1.91 -38.69 -4.56
C LEU A 493 1.61 -38.37 -6.03
N THR A 494 1.41 -37.09 -6.33
CA THR A 494 1.11 -36.61 -7.67
C THR A 494 1.93 -35.37 -8.00
N PHE A 495 2.22 -35.17 -9.30
CA PHE A 495 2.73 -33.91 -9.84
C PHE A 495 1.68 -33.16 -10.65
N LYS A 496 0.46 -33.70 -10.75
CA LYS A 496 -0.62 -33.18 -11.60
C LYS A 496 -0.90 -31.71 -11.35
N HIS A 497 -0.97 -31.27 -10.08
CA HIS A 497 -1.25 -29.88 -9.74
C HIS A 497 -0.16 -28.92 -10.22
N TYR A 498 1.11 -29.31 -10.11
CA TYR A 498 2.24 -28.52 -10.62
C TYR A 498 2.30 -28.51 -12.14
N ILE A 499 2.00 -29.64 -12.79
CA ILE A 499 1.91 -29.72 -14.25
C ILE A 499 0.77 -28.83 -14.73
N THR A 500 -0.44 -28.97 -14.21
CA THR A 500 -1.58 -28.11 -14.59
C THR A 500 -1.29 -26.63 -14.36
N ALA A 501 -0.62 -26.28 -13.26
CA ALA A 501 -0.25 -24.89 -12.97
C ALA A 501 0.82 -24.35 -13.93
N PHE A 502 1.87 -25.13 -14.23
CA PHE A 502 3.10 -24.64 -14.88
C PHE A 502 3.52 -25.47 -16.11
N ASP A 503 2.57 -26.00 -16.87
CA ASP A 503 2.84 -26.78 -18.08
C ASP A 503 3.54 -25.97 -19.17
N PHE A 504 4.30 -26.66 -20.01
CA PHE A 504 4.90 -26.14 -21.23
C PHE A 504 4.62 -27.08 -22.39
N ASN A 505 4.11 -26.52 -23.49
CA ASN A 505 3.88 -27.26 -24.72
C ASN A 505 4.72 -26.67 -25.86
N ILE A 506 5.22 -27.55 -26.73
CA ILE A 506 5.98 -27.13 -27.93
C ILE A 506 5.01 -27.13 -29.10
N VAL A 507 4.70 -25.94 -29.62
CA VAL A 507 3.84 -25.76 -30.80
C VAL A 507 4.68 -25.09 -31.89
N ASN A 508 4.77 -25.70 -33.07
CA ASN A 508 5.54 -25.16 -34.21
C ASN A 508 7.01 -24.83 -33.87
N SER A 509 7.69 -25.66 -33.08
CA SER A 509 9.06 -25.44 -32.58
C SER A 509 9.24 -24.24 -31.64
N HIS A 510 8.15 -23.61 -31.19
CA HIS A 510 8.17 -22.60 -30.15
C HIS A 510 7.68 -23.20 -28.83
N LEU A 511 8.43 -22.97 -27.75
CA LEU A 511 8.02 -23.34 -26.39
C LEU A 511 6.98 -22.33 -25.91
N ILE A 512 5.75 -22.77 -25.71
CA ILE A 512 4.65 -21.96 -25.20
C ILE A 512 4.30 -22.42 -23.79
N ALA A 513 4.21 -21.47 -22.87
CA ALA A 513 3.78 -21.72 -21.50
C ALA A 513 2.25 -21.87 -21.49
N THR A 514 1.76 -23.09 -21.33
CA THR A 514 0.31 -23.43 -21.39
C THR A 514 -0.32 -23.62 -20.02
N GLY A 515 0.50 -23.75 -18.97
CA GLY A 515 0.03 -23.84 -17.58
C GLY A 515 -0.78 -22.63 -17.15
N VAL A 516 -1.83 -22.90 -16.35
CA VAL A 516 -2.83 -21.89 -15.98
C VAL A 516 -2.28 -20.77 -15.07
N ALA A 517 -1.13 -20.96 -14.44
CA ALA A 517 -0.53 -20.01 -13.51
C ALA A 517 0.46 -19.04 -14.17
N TRP A 518 0.99 -19.34 -15.36
CA TRP A 518 2.09 -18.58 -15.97
C TRP A 518 1.76 -17.10 -16.18
N ASP A 519 0.61 -16.82 -16.79
CA ASP A 519 0.18 -15.46 -17.10
C ASP A 519 0.07 -14.60 -15.83
N SER A 520 -0.73 -15.07 -14.86
CA SER A 520 -0.94 -14.33 -13.61
C SER A 520 0.34 -14.19 -12.77
N LEU A 521 1.27 -15.15 -12.84
CA LEU A 521 2.55 -15.11 -12.14
C LEU A 521 3.46 -14.04 -12.75
N ILE A 522 3.64 -14.08 -14.07
CA ILE A 522 4.50 -13.15 -14.79
C ILE A 522 3.96 -11.73 -14.64
N THR A 523 2.66 -11.54 -14.83
CA THR A 523 1.99 -10.24 -14.66
C THR A 523 2.18 -9.69 -13.26
N THR A 524 2.02 -10.51 -12.21
CA THR A 524 2.25 -10.09 -10.82
C THR A 524 3.70 -9.67 -10.57
N LEU A 525 4.66 -10.47 -11.04
CA LEU A 525 6.09 -10.17 -10.88
C LEU A 525 6.47 -8.90 -11.64
N TRP A 526 6.00 -8.75 -12.88
CA TRP A 526 6.27 -7.60 -13.74
C TRP A 526 5.73 -6.31 -13.13
N LEU A 527 4.44 -6.28 -12.75
CA LEU A 527 3.82 -5.10 -12.16
C LEU A 527 4.42 -4.75 -10.78
N ALA A 528 4.79 -5.75 -9.97
CA ALA A 528 5.49 -5.52 -8.70
C ALA A 528 6.90 -4.95 -8.90
N LEU A 529 7.64 -5.43 -9.91
CA LEU A 529 8.96 -4.90 -10.28
C LEU A 529 8.88 -3.45 -10.79
N LEU A 530 7.82 -3.07 -11.50
CA LEU A 530 7.58 -1.69 -11.92
C LEU A 530 7.18 -0.79 -10.75
N ALA A 531 6.35 -1.29 -9.82
CA ALA A 531 5.85 -0.51 -8.69
C ALA A 531 6.91 -0.27 -7.59
N MET A 532 7.80 -1.23 -7.32
CA MET A 532 8.77 -1.12 -6.22
C MET A 532 9.71 0.10 -6.31
N PRO A 533 10.34 0.46 -7.46
CA PRO A 533 11.18 1.65 -7.54
C PRO A 533 10.38 2.94 -7.42
N LEU A 534 9.19 3.01 -8.02
CA LEU A 534 8.32 4.19 -7.97
C LEU A 534 7.87 4.47 -6.53
N THR A 535 7.43 3.42 -5.82
CA THR A 535 7.07 3.48 -4.40
C THR A 535 8.24 4.00 -3.55
N THR A 536 9.44 3.45 -3.77
CA THR A 536 10.61 3.81 -2.98
C THR A 536 11.07 5.23 -3.29
N ALA A 537 11.03 5.64 -4.55
CA ALA A 537 11.36 7.00 -4.98
C ALA A 537 10.40 8.03 -4.36
N MET A 538 9.09 7.77 -4.39
CA MET A 538 8.09 8.63 -3.74
C MET A 538 8.26 8.67 -2.23
N GLY A 539 8.49 7.52 -1.60
CA GLY A 539 8.74 7.42 -0.16
C GLY A 539 10.00 8.19 0.26
N LEU A 540 11.08 8.09 -0.51
CA LEU A 540 12.33 8.80 -0.28
C LEU A 540 12.19 10.31 -0.48
N ALA A 541 11.55 10.73 -1.58
CA ALA A 541 11.31 12.14 -1.85
C ALA A 541 10.45 12.77 -0.74
N THR A 542 9.35 12.13 -0.36
CA THR A 542 8.48 12.58 0.73
C THR A 542 9.24 12.62 2.07
N GLY A 543 10.01 11.57 2.39
CA GLY A 543 10.82 11.52 3.61
C GLY A 543 11.90 12.60 3.66
N TYR A 544 12.54 12.90 2.52
CA TYR A 544 13.48 14.02 2.39
C TYR A 544 12.80 15.37 2.64
N LEU A 545 11.65 15.62 2.02
CA LEU A 545 10.89 16.86 2.25
C LEU A 545 10.45 17.00 3.72
N LEU A 546 10.00 15.91 4.35
CA LEU A 546 9.56 15.92 5.73
C LEU A 546 10.70 16.06 6.75
N THR A 547 11.92 15.68 6.41
CA THR A 547 13.07 15.75 7.35
C THR A 547 13.97 16.94 7.11
N ARG A 548 14.28 17.26 5.85
CA ARG A 548 15.28 18.27 5.47
C ARG A 548 14.69 19.63 5.10
N GLN A 549 13.41 19.69 4.77
CA GLN A 549 12.74 20.94 4.36
C GLN A 549 11.75 21.42 5.42
N ASN A 550 11.59 22.75 5.51
CA ASN A 550 10.61 23.41 6.37
C ASN A 550 9.68 24.27 5.50
N PHE A 551 8.37 24.12 5.71
CA PHE A 551 7.32 24.82 4.96
C PHE A 551 6.02 24.84 5.78
N ALA A 552 5.12 25.79 5.49
CA ALA A 552 3.99 26.14 6.35
C ALA A 552 3.00 24.98 6.61
N PHE A 553 2.71 24.16 5.60
CA PHE A 553 1.70 23.09 5.68
C PHE A 553 2.31 21.69 5.84
N LYS A 554 3.52 21.60 6.40
CA LYS A 554 4.27 20.34 6.57
C LYS A 554 3.50 19.25 7.31
N SER A 555 2.76 19.59 8.37
CA SER A 555 1.92 18.62 9.11
C SER A 555 0.75 18.10 8.29
N ALA A 556 0.14 18.94 7.46
CA ALA A 556 -0.96 18.53 6.57
C ALA A 556 -0.43 17.65 5.42
N PHE A 557 0.75 17.98 4.88
CA PHE A 557 1.44 17.15 3.88
C PHE A 557 1.82 15.77 4.46
N GLU A 558 2.39 15.73 5.67
CA GLU A 558 2.67 14.47 6.37
C GLU A 558 1.39 13.66 6.58
N PHE A 559 0.31 14.31 7.03
CA PHE A 559 -0.97 13.64 7.24
C PHE A 559 -1.53 13.06 5.94
N SER A 560 -1.55 13.84 4.86
CA SER A 560 -2.08 13.43 3.55
C SER A 560 -1.29 12.27 2.95
N THR A 561 0.04 12.32 3.01
CA THR A 561 0.91 11.25 2.52
C THR A 561 0.84 9.97 3.34
N MET A 562 0.48 10.08 4.63
CA MET A 562 0.25 8.95 5.52
C MET A 562 -1.20 8.44 5.48
N LEU A 563 -2.13 9.20 4.90
CA LEU A 563 -3.55 8.83 4.85
C LEU A 563 -3.78 7.55 4.03
N SER A 564 -2.99 7.31 2.98
CA SER A 564 -3.07 6.07 2.19
C SER A 564 -2.74 4.81 3.00
N PHE A 565 -2.03 4.95 4.13
CA PHE A 565 -1.81 3.85 5.08
C PHE A 565 -3.07 3.53 5.88
N ALA A 566 -3.87 4.54 6.20
CA ALA A 566 -5.09 4.39 6.99
C ALA A 566 -6.24 3.85 6.16
N ILE A 567 -6.21 4.01 4.83
CA ILE A 567 -7.24 3.52 3.94
C ILE A 567 -7.01 2.02 3.66
N PRO A 568 -7.94 1.13 3.99
CA PRO A 568 -7.80 -0.29 3.71
C PRO A 568 -7.67 -0.59 2.22
N GLY A 569 -6.96 -1.66 1.89
CA GLY A 569 -6.71 -2.04 0.51
C GLY A 569 -8.00 -2.16 -0.31
N ILE A 570 -9.02 -2.83 0.24
CA ILE A 570 -10.31 -3.00 -0.45
C ILE A 570 -11.02 -1.68 -0.75
N VAL A 571 -10.87 -0.69 0.13
CA VAL A 571 -11.42 0.65 -0.09
C VAL A 571 -10.69 1.33 -1.24
N ILE A 572 -9.35 1.26 -1.28
CA ILE A 572 -8.55 1.80 -2.40
C ILE A 572 -8.98 1.14 -3.71
N GLY A 573 -8.97 -0.20 -3.76
CA GLY A 573 -9.30 -0.96 -4.98
C GLY A 573 -10.69 -0.63 -5.52
N PHE A 574 -11.71 -0.63 -4.66
CA PHE A 574 -13.07 -0.29 -5.08
C PHE A 574 -13.19 1.20 -5.47
N SER A 575 -12.57 2.11 -4.70
CA SER A 575 -12.59 3.54 -5.02
C SER A 575 -11.92 3.84 -6.37
N TYR A 576 -10.89 3.09 -6.75
CA TYR A 576 -10.18 3.25 -8.02
C TYR A 576 -11.05 2.83 -9.19
N VAL A 577 -11.75 1.69 -9.12
CA VAL A 577 -12.71 1.30 -10.16
C VAL A 577 -13.81 2.33 -10.32
N VAL A 578 -14.34 2.87 -9.23
CA VAL A 578 -15.42 3.86 -9.32
C VAL A 578 -14.92 5.22 -9.84
N ALA A 579 -13.68 5.58 -9.55
CA ALA A 579 -13.12 6.89 -9.88
C ALA A 579 -12.43 6.95 -11.25
N PHE A 580 -11.95 5.81 -11.77
CA PHE A 580 -11.11 5.75 -12.97
C PHE A 580 -11.67 4.84 -14.07
N ASN A 581 -12.99 4.61 -14.10
CA ASN A 581 -13.70 3.84 -15.15
C ASN A 581 -14.47 4.73 -16.12
N GLN A 582 -14.17 6.03 -16.11
CA GLN A 582 -14.81 7.04 -16.96
C GLN A 582 -13.94 8.30 -17.00
N ALA A 583 -14.17 9.18 -17.96
CA ALA A 583 -13.57 10.51 -17.98
C ALA A 583 -13.78 11.23 -16.62
N PRO A 584 -12.79 11.99 -16.11
CA PRO A 584 -11.62 12.58 -16.79
C PRO A 584 -10.45 11.64 -17.04
N ILE A 585 -10.32 10.57 -16.26
CA ILE A 585 -9.15 9.69 -16.25
C ILE A 585 -9.71 8.27 -16.29
N ASP A 586 -9.63 7.63 -17.45
CA ASP A 586 -9.91 6.22 -17.56
C ASP A 586 -8.59 5.45 -17.47
N LEU A 587 -8.51 4.55 -16.51
CA LEU A 587 -7.36 3.67 -16.30
C LEU A 587 -7.84 2.25 -16.00
N THR A 588 -9.15 2.01 -16.05
CA THR A 588 -9.71 0.72 -15.69
C THR A 588 -9.23 -0.33 -16.69
N TYR A 589 -9.02 -1.55 -16.21
CA TYR A 589 -8.46 -2.66 -17.00
C TYR A 589 -7.00 -2.52 -17.45
N THR A 590 -6.28 -1.43 -17.11
CA THR A 590 -4.87 -1.25 -17.46
C THR A 590 -3.89 -1.77 -16.38
N GLY A 591 -2.65 -2.10 -16.76
CA GLY A 591 -1.59 -2.37 -15.77
C GLY A 591 -1.19 -1.14 -14.94
N ILE A 592 -1.44 0.06 -15.46
CA ILE A 592 -1.05 1.34 -14.82
C ILE A 592 -1.83 1.53 -13.51
N ILE A 593 -3.15 1.28 -13.49
CA ILE A 593 -3.97 1.43 -12.28
C ILE A 593 -3.48 0.51 -11.14
N ILE A 594 -2.98 -0.69 -11.48
CA ILE A 594 -2.42 -1.64 -10.51
C ILE A 594 -1.06 -1.13 -9.97
N VAL A 595 -0.17 -0.66 -10.84
CA VAL A 595 1.14 -0.09 -10.43
C VAL A 595 0.94 1.12 -9.53
N VAL A 596 0.02 2.01 -9.89
CA VAL A 596 -0.34 3.19 -9.11
C VAL A 596 -0.95 2.79 -7.76
N CYS A 597 -1.86 1.82 -7.74
CA CYS A 597 -2.44 1.29 -6.50
C CYS A 597 -1.36 0.76 -5.56
N PHE A 598 -0.42 -0.05 -6.06
CA PHE A 598 0.73 -0.52 -5.27
C PHE A 598 1.59 0.64 -4.75
N MET A 599 1.88 1.61 -5.62
CA MET A 599 2.71 2.76 -5.27
C MET A 599 2.15 3.55 -4.09
N PHE A 600 0.89 3.99 -4.14
CA PHE A 600 0.32 4.80 -3.07
C PHE A 600 -0.02 4.01 -1.81
N ARG A 601 -0.44 2.74 -1.96
CA ARG A 601 -0.73 1.87 -0.82
C ARG A 601 0.53 1.56 -0.02
N ASN A 602 1.67 1.35 -0.69
CA ASN A 602 2.93 0.97 -0.04
C ASN A 602 3.85 2.18 0.26
N MET A 603 3.58 3.37 -0.30
CA MET A 603 4.37 4.59 -0.11
C MET A 603 4.66 4.95 1.36
N PRO A 604 3.70 4.91 2.30
CA PRO A 604 3.92 5.30 3.70
C PRO A 604 5.06 4.55 4.40
N VAL A 605 5.30 3.29 4.02
CA VAL A 605 6.42 2.51 4.56
C VAL A 605 7.75 3.05 4.06
N GLY A 606 7.83 3.41 2.78
CA GLY A 606 8.98 4.11 2.21
C GLY A 606 9.23 5.46 2.88
N VAL A 607 8.17 6.23 3.17
CA VAL A 607 8.26 7.51 3.91
C VAL A 607 8.86 7.31 5.29
N ARG A 608 8.32 6.38 6.09
CA ARG A 608 8.81 6.12 7.47
C ARG A 608 10.25 5.61 7.49
N SER A 609 10.59 4.68 6.59
CA SER A 609 11.96 4.17 6.43
C SER A 609 12.93 5.30 6.11
N SER A 610 12.54 6.18 5.18
CA SER A 610 13.35 7.33 4.76
C SER A 610 13.52 8.34 5.89
N ILE A 611 12.46 8.68 6.63
CA ILE A 611 12.53 9.56 7.80
C ILE A 611 13.48 8.99 8.85
N ALA A 612 13.37 7.69 9.16
CA ALA A 612 14.20 7.02 10.16
C ALA A 612 15.68 7.00 9.76
N ALA A 613 15.98 6.79 8.48
CA ALA A 613 17.35 6.82 7.96
C ALA A 613 17.93 8.24 7.91
N LEU A 614 17.16 9.21 7.41
CA LEU A 614 17.60 10.60 7.25
C LEU A 614 17.79 11.31 8.59
N LYS A 615 17.02 10.98 9.62
CA LYS A 615 17.21 11.52 10.98
C LYS A 615 18.51 11.06 11.65
N GLN A 616 19.13 9.98 11.17
CA GLN A 616 20.44 9.51 11.67
C GLN A 616 21.61 10.27 11.04
N LEU A 617 21.38 10.99 9.94
CA LEU A 617 22.41 11.76 9.25
C LEU A 617 22.41 13.21 9.72
N ASP A 618 23.60 13.76 9.98
CA ASP A 618 23.75 15.16 10.41
C ASP A 618 23.28 16.15 9.31
N PRO A 619 22.47 17.18 9.63
CA PRO A 619 22.12 18.26 8.71
C PRO A 619 23.31 18.99 8.06
N GLY A 620 24.45 19.07 8.75
CA GLY A 620 25.67 19.73 8.27
C GLY A 620 26.27 19.10 7.01
N LEU A 621 25.94 17.84 6.69
CA LEU A 621 26.32 17.23 5.41
C LEU A 621 25.68 17.94 4.21
N ASP A 622 24.44 18.40 4.38
CA ASP A 622 23.72 19.14 3.34
C ASP A 622 24.33 20.54 3.19
N GLU A 623 24.60 21.21 4.31
CA GLU A 623 25.19 22.56 4.35
C GLU A 623 26.58 22.59 3.73
N ALA A 624 27.44 21.62 4.08
CA ALA A 624 28.77 21.48 3.48
C ALA A 624 28.69 21.25 1.96
N SER A 625 27.75 20.42 1.50
CA SER A 625 27.51 20.20 0.08
C SER A 625 27.07 21.48 -0.63
N PHE A 626 26.25 22.32 0.01
CA PHE A 626 25.79 23.59 -0.56
C PHE A 626 26.90 24.65 -0.60
N THR A 627 27.75 24.73 0.43
CA THR A 627 28.93 25.62 0.43
C THR A 627 29.90 25.27 -0.71
N LEU A 628 29.99 24.00 -1.09
CA LEU A 628 30.77 23.53 -2.25
C LEU A 628 30.08 23.75 -3.61
N GLY A 629 28.92 24.43 -3.63
CA GLY A 629 28.20 24.77 -4.86
C GLY A 629 27.36 23.63 -5.46
N ALA A 630 27.11 22.56 -4.71
CA ALA A 630 26.20 21.51 -5.17
C ALA A 630 24.73 21.97 -5.11
N SER A 631 23.91 21.53 -6.06
CA SER A 631 22.44 21.68 -6.00
C SER A 631 21.81 20.63 -5.08
N ASN A 632 20.54 20.82 -4.67
CA ASN A 632 19.80 19.85 -3.85
C ASN A 632 19.78 18.45 -4.50
N LEU A 633 19.47 18.35 -5.79
CA LEU A 633 19.48 17.07 -6.50
C LEU A 633 20.88 16.42 -6.52
N ARG A 634 21.94 17.22 -6.66
CA ARG A 634 23.31 16.73 -6.61
C ARG A 634 23.65 16.22 -5.21
N SER A 635 23.38 17.00 -4.16
CA SER A 635 23.58 16.61 -2.76
C SER A 635 22.85 15.30 -2.43
N ILE A 636 21.57 15.19 -2.81
CA ILE A 636 20.78 13.97 -2.63
C ILE A 636 21.45 12.77 -3.30
N ARG A 637 21.82 12.90 -4.58
CA ARG A 637 22.36 11.78 -5.37
C ARG A 637 23.75 11.35 -4.94
N THR A 638 24.62 12.29 -4.58
CA THR A 638 26.05 12.01 -4.34
C THR A 638 26.43 11.89 -2.87
N VAL A 639 25.68 12.51 -1.95
CA VAL A 639 25.98 12.49 -0.51
C VAL A 639 24.95 11.64 0.24
N ILE A 640 23.67 12.00 0.13
CA ILE A 640 22.62 11.40 0.96
C ILE A 640 22.31 9.96 0.53
N LEU A 641 22.02 9.74 -0.75
CA LEU A 641 21.56 8.46 -1.28
C LEU A 641 22.57 7.31 -1.04
N PRO A 642 23.90 7.50 -1.20
CA PRO A 642 24.87 6.47 -0.83
C PRO A 642 24.86 6.12 0.66
N LEU A 643 24.67 7.10 1.55
CA LEU A 643 24.66 6.90 3.00
C LEU A 643 23.40 6.16 3.48
N ILE A 644 22.26 6.41 2.86
CA ILE A 644 20.98 5.73 3.18
C ILE A 644 20.69 4.51 2.29
N LYS A 645 21.63 4.11 1.42
CA LYS A 645 21.49 2.98 0.48
C LYS A 645 20.86 1.73 1.13
N PRO A 646 21.29 1.26 2.32
CA PRO A 646 20.68 0.08 2.95
C PRO A 646 19.19 0.25 3.28
N ALA A 647 18.76 1.45 3.66
CA ALA A 647 17.36 1.75 3.95
C ALA A 647 16.52 1.81 2.66
N VAL A 648 17.08 2.34 1.58
CA VAL A 648 16.45 2.35 0.24
C VAL A 648 16.22 0.93 -0.26
N PHE A 649 17.22 0.05 -0.15
CA PHE A 649 17.06 -1.37 -0.51
C PHE A 649 16.05 -2.11 0.36
N SER A 650 16.04 -1.83 1.66
CA SER A 650 15.03 -2.42 2.56
C SER A 650 13.61 -1.99 2.17
N ALA A 651 13.42 -0.72 1.79
CA ALA A 651 12.15 -0.21 1.30
C ALA A 651 11.74 -0.82 -0.05
N LEU A 652 12.69 -1.02 -0.97
CA LEU A 652 12.48 -1.70 -2.25
C LEU A 652 11.97 -3.13 -2.04
N VAL A 653 12.71 -3.93 -1.27
CA VAL A 653 12.35 -5.33 -0.97
C VAL A 653 10.98 -5.40 -0.31
N TYR A 654 10.72 -4.52 0.67
CA TYR A 654 9.44 -4.50 1.36
C TYR A 654 8.28 -4.14 0.42
N SER A 655 8.45 -3.13 -0.44
CA SER A 655 7.42 -2.75 -1.41
C SER A 655 7.12 -3.90 -2.37
N PHE A 656 8.16 -4.56 -2.88
CA PHE A 656 8.04 -5.72 -3.76
C PHE A 656 7.24 -6.86 -3.11
N ILE A 657 7.59 -7.24 -1.88
CA ILE A 657 6.86 -8.27 -1.12
C ILE A 657 5.39 -7.88 -0.97
N ARG A 658 5.09 -6.65 -0.51
CA ARG A 658 3.71 -6.22 -0.29
C ARG A 658 2.89 -6.13 -1.57
N SER A 659 3.50 -5.79 -2.71
CA SER A 659 2.83 -5.82 -4.01
C SER A 659 2.43 -7.24 -4.41
N ILE A 660 3.33 -8.23 -4.32
CA ILE A 660 3.03 -9.61 -4.69
C ILE A 660 1.97 -10.23 -3.79
N THR A 661 2.04 -9.99 -2.48
CA THR A 661 1.09 -10.57 -1.51
C THR A 661 -0.24 -9.80 -1.43
N SER A 662 -0.43 -8.75 -2.23
CA SER A 662 -1.62 -7.92 -2.16
C SER A 662 -2.82 -8.62 -2.80
N VAL A 663 -3.89 -8.81 -2.02
CA VAL A 663 -5.21 -9.23 -2.53
C VAL A 663 -6.20 -8.08 -2.48
N SER A 664 -6.44 -7.53 -1.27
CA SER A 664 -7.60 -6.68 -1.01
C SER A 664 -7.70 -5.47 -1.95
N ALA A 665 -6.57 -4.84 -2.30
CA ALA A 665 -6.59 -3.64 -3.14
C ALA A 665 -6.65 -3.90 -4.64
N VAL A 666 -6.36 -5.14 -5.06
CA VAL A 666 -6.22 -5.44 -6.48
C VAL A 666 -7.36 -6.27 -7.01
N ILE A 667 -8.12 -6.98 -6.17
CA ILE A 667 -9.19 -7.88 -6.61
C ILE A 667 -10.21 -7.22 -7.55
N PHE A 668 -10.46 -5.92 -7.39
CA PHE A 668 -11.34 -5.14 -8.26
C PHE A 668 -10.64 -4.54 -9.50
N LEU A 669 -9.31 -4.48 -9.50
CA LEU A 669 -8.50 -3.87 -10.56
C LEU A 669 -8.02 -4.88 -11.59
N VAL A 670 -8.16 -6.17 -11.30
CA VAL A 670 -7.75 -7.26 -12.18
C VAL A 670 -8.62 -7.28 -13.44
N SER A 671 -8.01 -7.49 -14.60
CA SER A 671 -8.69 -7.64 -15.90
C SER A 671 -8.24 -8.92 -16.61
N ALA A 672 -8.82 -9.18 -17.78
CA ALA A 672 -8.42 -10.32 -18.61
C ALA A 672 -6.93 -10.27 -19.00
N ASP A 673 -6.42 -9.08 -19.33
CA ASP A 673 -5.02 -8.88 -19.73
C ASP A 673 -4.05 -8.73 -18.55
N TYR A 674 -4.57 -8.29 -17.40
CA TYR A 674 -3.76 -8.04 -16.20
C TYR A 674 -4.27 -8.86 -15.02
N ASN A 675 -4.13 -10.18 -15.12
CA ASN A 675 -4.49 -11.08 -14.04
C ASN A 675 -3.38 -11.18 -12.98
N LEU A 676 -3.73 -11.15 -11.70
CA LEU A 676 -2.76 -11.24 -10.60
C LEU A 676 -2.85 -12.58 -9.90
N ALA A 677 -1.68 -13.14 -9.55
CA ALA A 677 -1.51 -14.41 -8.87
C ALA A 677 -2.42 -14.53 -7.64
N SER A 678 -2.44 -13.50 -6.81
CA SER A 678 -3.19 -13.48 -5.56
C SER A 678 -4.71 -13.56 -5.76
N ALA A 679 -5.24 -12.86 -6.77
CA ALA A 679 -6.67 -12.90 -7.13
C ALA A 679 -7.03 -14.21 -7.84
N TYR A 680 -6.16 -14.67 -8.75
CA TYR A 680 -6.35 -15.91 -9.48
C TYR A 680 -6.39 -17.13 -8.55
N ILE A 681 -5.47 -17.22 -7.58
CA ILE A 681 -5.44 -18.29 -6.59
C ILE A 681 -6.75 -18.31 -5.78
N ILE A 682 -7.26 -17.15 -5.37
CA ILE A 682 -8.55 -17.07 -4.66
C ILE A 682 -9.70 -17.54 -5.55
N GLY A 683 -9.76 -17.10 -6.80
CA GLY A 683 -10.80 -17.53 -7.74
C GLY A 683 -10.82 -19.05 -7.95
N LEU A 684 -9.65 -19.70 -8.02
CA LEU A 684 -9.57 -21.17 -8.09
C LEU A 684 -10.11 -21.85 -6.83
N VAL A 685 -9.84 -21.29 -5.65
CA VAL A 685 -10.32 -21.82 -4.38
C VAL A 685 -11.83 -21.66 -4.24
N GLU A 686 -12.39 -20.52 -4.67
CA GLU A 686 -13.85 -20.31 -4.72
C GLU A 686 -14.54 -21.31 -5.64
N ASN A 687 -13.85 -21.79 -6.67
CA ASN A 687 -14.31 -22.87 -7.57
C ASN A 687 -14.05 -24.29 -7.01
N ASN A 688 -13.74 -24.43 -5.71
CA ASN A 688 -13.43 -25.69 -5.02
C ASN A 688 -12.22 -26.47 -5.58
N GLN A 689 -11.33 -25.82 -6.32
CA GLN A 689 -10.12 -26.46 -6.85
C GLN A 689 -8.95 -26.21 -5.91
N PHE A 690 -8.78 -27.00 -4.83
CA PHE A 690 -7.73 -26.71 -3.83
C PHE A 690 -6.30 -27.08 -4.27
N GLY A 691 -6.12 -28.11 -5.11
CA GLY A 691 -4.79 -28.63 -5.45
C GLY A 691 -3.89 -27.64 -6.21
N VAL A 692 -4.39 -27.08 -7.30
CA VAL A 692 -3.65 -26.11 -8.14
C VAL A 692 -3.27 -24.82 -7.38
N PRO A 693 -4.18 -24.15 -6.64
CA PRO A 693 -3.88 -23.02 -5.75
C PRO A 693 -2.74 -23.23 -4.79
N ILE A 694 -2.60 -24.42 -4.21
CA ILE A 694 -1.58 -24.68 -3.20
C ILE A 694 -0.23 -24.96 -3.87
N ALA A 695 -0.22 -25.71 -4.97
CA ALA A 695 0.98 -25.86 -5.80
C ALA A 695 1.48 -24.48 -6.26
N TYR A 696 0.56 -23.62 -6.73
CA TYR A 696 0.86 -22.25 -7.10
C TYR A 696 1.39 -21.43 -5.91
N SER A 697 0.71 -21.47 -4.76
CA SER A 697 1.14 -20.74 -3.55
C SER A 697 2.53 -21.19 -3.08
N THR A 698 2.83 -22.48 -3.14
CA THR A 698 4.15 -23.04 -2.82
C THR A 698 5.23 -22.50 -3.75
N THR A 699 4.99 -22.54 -5.07
CA THR A 699 5.92 -21.98 -6.06
C THR A 699 6.12 -20.48 -5.85
N LEU A 700 5.05 -19.73 -5.56
CA LEU A 700 5.13 -18.30 -5.30
C LEU A 700 5.98 -17.99 -4.06
N ILE A 701 5.79 -18.72 -2.95
CA ILE A 701 6.60 -18.61 -1.73
C ILE A 701 8.08 -18.90 -2.03
N ALA A 702 8.37 -19.95 -2.82
CA ALA A 702 9.73 -20.30 -3.20
C ALA A 702 10.39 -19.18 -4.05
N ILE A 703 9.68 -18.66 -5.05
CA ILE A 703 10.16 -17.55 -5.89
C ILE A 703 10.43 -16.30 -5.06
N MET A 704 9.53 -15.95 -4.13
CA MET A 704 9.75 -14.81 -3.23
C MET A 704 10.95 -15.03 -2.30
N GLY A 705 11.12 -16.25 -1.76
CA GLY A 705 12.29 -16.59 -0.96
C GLY A 705 13.60 -16.39 -1.74
N ILE A 706 13.65 -16.85 -3.00
CA ILE A 706 14.79 -16.68 -3.89
C ILE A 706 15.01 -15.20 -4.23
N ALA A 707 13.95 -14.46 -4.56
CA ALA A 707 14.04 -13.03 -4.89
C ALA A 707 14.57 -12.21 -3.71
N ILE A 708 14.07 -12.46 -2.50
CA ILE A 708 14.54 -11.79 -1.28
C ILE A 708 15.99 -12.16 -0.98
N PHE A 709 16.35 -13.45 -1.13
CA PHE A 709 17.73 -13.89 -0.94
C PHE A 709 18.67 -13.18 -1.94
N GLY A 710 18.32 -13.16 -3.23
CA GLY A 710 19.09 -12.47 -4.27
C GLY A 710 19.22 -10.97 -4.02
N LEU A 711 18.12 -10.30 -3.67
CA LEU A 711 18.12 -8.88 -3.32
C LEU A 711 19.03 -8.60 -2.11
N ASN A 712 19.00 -9.44 -1.07
CA ASN A 712 19.86 -9.27 0.11
C ASN A 712 21.35 -9.41 -0.21
N GLN A 713 21.75 -10.23 -1.19
CA GLN A 713 23.16 -10.35 -1.59
C GLN A 713 23.67 -9.07 -2.28
N LEU A 714 22.81 -8.40 -3.05
CA LEU A 714 23.16 -7.16 -3.76
C LEU A 714 23.42 -5.97 -2.82
N VAL A 715 22.88 -6.00 -1.60
CA VAL A 715 22.92 -4.86 -0.66
C VAL A 715 24.27 -4.73 0.04
N GLY A 716 25.02 -5.82 0.19
CA GLY A 716 26.23 -5.85 1.01
C GLY A 716 25.94 -5.61 2.50
N LYS A 717 26.67 -6.29 3.38
CA LYS A 717 26.52 -6.07 4.83
C LYS A 717 27.03 -4.67 5.19
N ARG A 718 26.27 -3.96 6.02
CA ARG A 718 26.58 -2.63 6.58
C ARG A 718 27.95 -2.64 7.28
N THR A 719 29.03 -2.32 6.59
CA THR A 719 30.34 -2.02 7.22
C THR A 719 30.40 -0.53 7.49
N LEU A 720 29.86 -0.11 8.64
CA LEU A 720 29.93 1.29 9.06
C LEU A 720 31.35 1.76 9.43
N PHE A 721 32.30 0.84 9.58
CA PHE A 721 33.72 1.14 9.72
C PHE A 721 34.52 0.00 9.06
N LYS A 722 35.38 0.30 8.10
CA LYS A 722 36.59 -0.50 7.91
C LYS A 722 37.41 -0.23 9.17
N PRO A 723 37.77 -1.23 9.99
CA PRO A 723 38.77 -1.00 11.02
C PRO A 723 39.97 -0.41 10.29
N LEU A 724 40.47 0.74 10.75
CA LEU A 724 41.81 1.16 10.37
C LEU A 724 42.70 -0.01 10.77
N THR A 725 43.14 -0.78 9.78
CA THR A 725 44.21 -1.74 9.97
C THR A 725 45.38 -0.91 10.45
N ASN A 726 45.68 -1.02 11.75
CA ASN A 726 46.88 -0.45 12.31
C ASN A 726 48.05 -0.92 11.44
N GLY A 727 48.64 0.03 10.72
CA GLY A 727 50.01 -0.13 10.25
C GLY A 727 50.88 -0.21 11.49
N ALA A 728 51.19 -1.42 11.90
CA ALA A 728 52.22 -1.74 12.88
C ALA A 728 52.71 -3.17 12.61
N SER A 729 53.49 -3.30 11.54
CA SER A 729 54.66 -4.17 11.44
C SER A 729 55.48 -3.70 10.24
#